data_AF-A0AAW9J234-F1
#
_entry.id   AF-A0AAW9J234-F1
#
_cell.length_a   1.000
_cell.length_b   1.000
_cell.length_c   1.000
_cell.angle_alpha   90.00
_cell.angle_beta   90.00
_cell.angle_gamma   90.00
#
_symmetry.space_group_name_H-M   'P 1'
#
loop_
_entity.id
_entity.type
_entity.pdbx_description
1 polymer ?
#
loop_
_entity_poly.entity_id
_entity_poly.type
_entity_poly.pdbx_seq_one_letter_code
_entity_poly.pdbx_strand_id
1 'polypeptide(L)'
;MANVKFLKKSKHLFYVYLINDIEVELKWSFEKYSSKWNNCGMENLKKFVNEIEGIMKRSKLDDFSELILNYPREDSKNLVFIIAAEVFRKEFITMVSIACERIYVKGGCLRIGEVVGEIINPNKIVKDTIINQFIMFNKELRGIKICYEILQEYYQLKLMDIRNALIQVNRKKVIEILNAFPKGEIFPDIFSEFKDEFESYLLICGTQLIEKEFDLTKKQLGKYSLGLKSISSHRYENAPELQGFVSTIVEDVKKQFYKNMSNYSYKIAEDEYIIMKKKLDYMEIIRLKWNDFSGKLKDELKKYFYSQIRYEHNFLNIRNKYTYAKMFGKAVDSMSLGEGFSFLDINIYKVEQILLSLQQLKNAKGEKYKVKVIQSCVSECRIIFDWLKERYEKEYLVNPFRLITMHNSESFITSASYIPEEVILKLEEKLEELPDYVQLVWLIMMNTGMRIGEVLSLTKDCLIYDEHSDVTCLKFIPQKTLKFRRKKGLEDYHTIPIISLNLVDSIKKQIESTKNLREHNGINNIFIKESDIGIRFYESGNISYFINNLIKKYEIKDGRGELWHYTHHQCRKTVAVNLFTEGASLDEVGDILDHLHTSTTSKHYHDVQLKKIAELDMEYFELMFNNLDQDIKEAYSNAELKSLKREIMLGSRETPQGHGICAKHVSFGPCKKSKCTGCKMLITGPQKLPMWKKLKDEQQRYLEEIMRRFQEEGMEDWHEYREYQAELHLLEYYKETITQLEKFMNERLELNGAKYNSIK
;
A
#
# COMPACT_ATOMS: atom_id res chain seq x y z
N MET A 1 2.88 -77.83 3.22
CA MET A 1 3.94 -77.87 2.19
C MET A 1 3.29 -77.51 0.87
N ALA A 2 3.77 -76.47 0.21
CA ALA A 2 3.24 -75.98 -1.06
C ALA A 2 3.31 -77.06 -2.15
N ASN A 3 2.17 -77.32 -2.79
CA ASN A 3 2.09 -78.20 -3.95
C ASN A 3 2.48 -77.40 -5.19
N VAL A 4 3.60 -77.73 -5.82
CA VAL A 4 4.11 -77.02 -7.01
C VAL A 4 4.34 -78.04 -8.12
N LYS A 5 3.67 -77.84 -9.26
CA LYS A 5 3.78 -78.67 -10.47
C LYS A 5 4.02 -77.80 -11.69
N PHE A 6 5.03 -78.11 -12.49
CA PHE A 6 5.21 -77.45 -13.78
C PHE A 6 4.14 -77.93 -14.78
N LEU A 7 3.50 -77.00 -15.48
CA LEU A 7 2.46 -77.29 -16.47
C LEU A 7 2.99 -77.18 -17.90
N LYS A 8 3.46 -76.00 -18.29
CA LYS A 8 3.92 -75.74 -19.66
C LYS A 8 4.85 -74.54 -19.72
N LYS A 9 5.69 -74.49 -20.75
CA LYS A 9 6.45 -73.28 -21.10
C LYS A 9 5.53 -72.30 -21.81
N SER A 10 5.58 -71.03 -21.42
CA SER A 10 4.81 -69.94 -22.04
C SER A 10 5.69 -69.15 -23.03
N LYS A 11 5.33 -67.89 -23.33
CA LYS A 11 6.09 -66.97 -24.20
C LYS A 11 7.37 -66.49 -23.51
N HIS A 12 8.44 -66.26 -24.28
CA HIS A 12 9.73 -65.65 -23.87
C HIS A 12 10.14 -65.76 -22.38
N LEU A 13 10.84 -66.83 -21.99
CA LEU A 13 11.41 -67.04 -20.63
C LEU A 13 10.39 -67.22 -19.48
N PHE A 14 9.08 -67.30 -19.76
CA PHE A 14 8.04 -67.61 -18.77
C PHE A 14 7.62 -69.08 -18.77
N TYR A 15 7.25 -69.58 -17.59
CA TYR A 15 6.87 -70.96 -17.31
C TYR A 15 5.60 -70.95 -16.44
N VAL A 16 4.61 -71.76 -16.80
CA VAL A 16 3.35 -71.88 -16.05
C VAL A 16 3.50 -73.01 -15.03
N TYR A 17 3.22 -72.69 -13.77
CA TYR A 17 3.24 -73.61 -12.64
C TYR A 17 1.85 -73.66 -12.01
N LEU A 18 1.43 -74.86 -11.59
CA LEU A 18 0.31 -75.04 -10.68
C LEU A 18 0.87 -74.98 -9.25
N ILE A 19 0.51 -73.94 -8.50
CA ILE A 19 0.92 -73.73 -7.11
C ILE A 19 -0.33 -73.74 -6.24
N ASN A 20 -0.47 -74.72 -5.35
CA ASN A 20 -1.65 -74.91 -4.49
C ASN A 20 -2.97 -74.81 -5.29
N ASP A 21 -3.04 -75.54 -6.42
CA ASP A 21 -4.17 -75.59 -7.36
C ASP A 21 -4.48 -74.29 -8.12
N ILE A 22 -3.59 -73.30 -8.06
CA ILE A 22 -3.68 -72.05 -8.83
C ILE A 22 -2.63 -72.05 -9.93
N GLU A 23 -3.05 -71.82 -11.18
CA GLU A 23 -2.13 -71.66 -12.31
C GLU A 23 -1.49 -70.26 -12.29
N VAL A 24 -0.17 -70.22 -12.13
CA VAL A 24 0.63 -69.00 -12.05
C VAL A 24 1.74 -69.05 -13.08
N GLU A 25 1.87 -67.99 -13.87
CA GLU A 25 2.93 -67.82 -14.85
C GLU A 25 4.11 -67.06 -14.24
N LEU A 26 5.30 -67.67 -14.24
CA LEU A 26 6.49 -67.13 -13.56
C LEU A 26 7.70 -67.15 -14.49
N LYS A 27 8.54 -66.10 -14.40
CA LYS A 27 9.86 -66.03 -15.04
C LYS A 27 10.92 -66.80 -14.22
N TRP A 28 10.69 -68.09 -14.05
CA TRP A 28 11.55 -69.00 -13.29
C TRP A 28 12.14 -70.05 -14.23
N SER A 29 13.34 -69.82 -14.78
CA SER A 29 14.01 -70.81 -15.63
C SER A 29 14.86 -71.78 -14.81
N PHE A 30 15.04 -72.99 -15.33
CA PHE A 30 15.92 -74.02 -14.76
C PHE A 30 17.42 -73.66 -14.80
N GLU A 31 17.82 -72.47 -15.28
CA GLU A 31 19.23 -72.18 -15.58
C GLU A 31 19.75 -70.82 -15.05
N LYS A 32 18.94 -69.94 -14.44
CA LYS A 32 19.36 -68.53 -14.29
C LYS A 32 19.13 -67.79 -12.96
N TYR A 33 19.04 -68.46 -11.81
CA TYR A 33 19.10 -67.79 -10.51
C TYR A 33 20.25 -68.29 -9.64
N SER A 34 21.32 -67.48 -9.55
CA SER A 34 22.48 -67.69 -8.69
C SER A 34 22.62 -66.49 -7.75
N SER A 35 22.49 -66.77 -6.44
CA SER A 35 23.50 -66.41 -5.42
C SER A 35 23.11 -66.85 -4.00
N LYS A 36 21.83 -67.17 -3.71
CA LYS A 36 21.42 -67.75 -2.40
C LYS A 36 21.14 -69.26 -2.44
N TRP A 37 20.78 -69.79 -3.60
CA TRP A 37 20.43 -71.19 -3.80
C TRP A 37 21.34 -71.79 -4.87
N ASN A 38 22.44 -72.40 -4.44
CA ASN A 38 23.29 -73.18 -5.34
C ASN A 38 22.50 -74.40 -5.85
N ASN A 39 22.39 -74.53 -7.18
CA ASN A 39 21.66 -75.53 -7.99
C ASN A 39 20.16 -75.31 -8.23
N CYS A 40 19.78 -75.36 -9.51
CA CYS A 40 18.44 -75.12 -10.05
C CYS A 40 17.46 -76.29 -9.83
N GLY A 41 16.27 -76.02 -9.31
CA GLY A 41 15.22 -77.04 -9.21
C GLY A 41 13.84 -76.53 -8.77
N MET A 42 12.81 -77.37 -9.00
CA MET A 42 11.41 -77.21 -8.57
C MET A 42 11.25 -77.26 -7.04
N GLU A 43 12.21 -77.89 -6.36
CA GLU A 43 12.25 -77.99 -4.89
C GLU A 43 12.62 -76.65 -4.23
N ASN A 44 13.45 -75.83 -4.88
CA ASN A 44 13.72 -74.46 -4.41
C ASN A 44 12.51 -73.55 -4.62
N LEU A 45 11.73 -73.73 -5.70
CA LEU A 45 10.46 -73.02 -5.87
C LEU A 45 9.44 -73.44 -4.79
N LYS A 46 9.38 -74.73 -4.42
CA LYS A 46 8.56 -75.19 -3.28
C LYS A 46 9.01 -74.55 -1.96
N LYS A 47 10.32 -74.50 -1.67
CA LYS A 47 10.85 -73.83 -0.47
C LYS A 47 10.51 -72.34 -0.47
N PHE A 48 10.65 -71.67 -1.62
CA PHE A 48 10.33 -70.26 -1.80
C PHE A 48 8.84 -69.97 -1.59
N VAL A 49 7.94 -70.78 -2.15
CA VAL A 49 6.48 -70.64 -1.92
C VAL A 49 6.11 -70.90 -0.46
N ASN A 50 6.72 -71.89 0.20
CA ASN A 50 6.50 -72.14 1.63
C ASN A 50 6.98 -70.98 2.53
N GLU A 51 8.11 -70.34 2.16
CA GLU A 51 8.62 -69.16 2.85
C GLU A 51 7.63 -67.99 2.73
N ILE A 52 7.10 -67.74 1.53
CA ILE A 52 6.05 -66.74 1.29
C ILE A 52 4.79 -67.10 2.08
N GLU A 53 4.29 -68.34 2.01
CA GLU A 53 3.10 -68.79 2.76
C GLU A 53 3.22 -68.51 4.26
N GLY A 54 4.38 -68.81 4.84
CA GLY A 54 4.65 -68.61 6.27
C GLY A 54 4.64 -67.14 6.69
N ILE A 55 5.01 -66.22 5.80
CA ILE A 55 5.01 -64.77 6.04
C ILE A 55 3.61 -64.19 5.78
N MET A 56 2.95 -64.60 4.71
CA MET A 56 1.58 -64.16 4.37
C MET A 56 0.59 -64.49 5.50
N LYS A 57 0.69 -65.68 6.10
CA LYS A 57 -0.13 -66.08 7.27
C LYS A 57 0.09 -65.22 8.51
N ARG A 58 1.25 -64.60 8.67
CA ARG A 58 1.53 -63.69 9.79
C ARG A 58 1.03 -62.26 9.55
N SER A 59 0.79 -61.89 8.29
CA SER A 59 0.29 -60.56 7.89
C SER A 59 1.10 -59.38 8.46
N LYS A 60 2.40 -59.59 8.73
CA LYS A 60 3.33 -58.55 9.20
C LYS A 60 4.06 -57.94 8.00
N LEU A 61 3.90 -56.63 7.82
CA LEU A 61 4.57 -55.87 6.77
C LEU A 61 6.11 -55.94 6.87
N ASP A 62 6.64 -55.94 8.09
CA ASP A 62 8.09 -55.92 8.33
C ASP A 62 8.74 -57.25 7.90
N ASP A 63 8.09 -58.39 8.20
CA ASP A 63 8.51 -59.73 7.76
C ASP A 63 8.52 -59.84 6.21
N PHE A 64 7.53 -59.25 5.55
CA PHE A 64 7.41 -59.26 4.08
C PHE A 64 8.46 -58.34 3.41
N SER A 65 8.71 -57.19 4.01
CA SER A 65 9.78 -56.28 3.59
C SER A 65 11.15 -56.94 3.73
N GLU A 66 11.41 -57.60 4.86
CA GLU A 66 12.66 -58.34 5.10
C GLU A 66 12.86 -59.44 4.06
N LEU A 67 11.81 -60.19 3.72
CA LEU A 67 11.84 -61.18 2.64
C LEU A 67 12.24 -60.54 1.32
N ILE A 68 11.61 -59.43 0.91
CA ILE A 68 11.91 -58.75 -0.36
C ILE A 68 13.35 -58.21 -0.39
N LEU A 69 13.82 -57.63 0.71
CA LEU A 69 15.18 -57.08 0.82
C LEU A 69 16.26 -58.17 0.80
N ASN A 70 15.93 -59.37 1.28
CA ASN A 70 16.82 -60.54 1.29
C ASN A 70 17.11 -61.12 -0.11
N TYR A 71 16.45 -60.64 -1.17
CA TYR A 71 16.69 -61.03 -2.55
C TYR A 71 17.37 -59.90 -3.36
N PRO A 72 18.60 -60.11 -3.87
CA PRO A 72 19.40 -59.04 -4.50
C PRO A 72 18.99 -58.69 -5.94
N ARG A 73 18.28 -59.58 -6.66
CA ARG A 73 17.85 -59.33 -8.07
C ARG A 73 16.42 -58.82 -8.14
N GLU A 74 16.17 -57.82 -9.00
CA GLU A 74 14.84 -57.24 -9.20
C GLU A 74 13.82 -58.23 -9.78
N ASP A 75 14.24 -59.12 -10.69
CA ASP A 75 13.37 -60.20 -11.20
C ASP A 75 12.87 -61.12 -10.07
N SER A 76 13.69 -61.36 -9.04
CA SER A 76 13.33 -62.18 -7.88
C SER A 76 12.31 -61.50 -6.96
N LYS A 77 12.36 -60.17 -6.86
CA LYS A 77 11.39 -59.39 -6.05
C LYS A 77 10.01 -59.39 -6.69
N ASN A 78 9.93 -59.31 -8.02
CA ASN A 78 8.64 -59.38 -8.74
C ASN A 78 7.96 -60.75 -8.56
N LEU A 79 8.74 -61.84 -8.50
CA LEU A 79 8.23 -63.17 -8.22
C LEU A 79 7.59 -63.30 -6.83
N VAL A 80 8.15 -62.64 -5.80
CA VAL A 80 7.53 -62.58 -4.45
C VAL A 80 6.14 -61.94 -4.53
N PHE A 81 6.02 -60.79 -5.22
CA PHE A 81 4.75 -60.09 -5.39
C PHE A 81 3.73 -60.91 -6.17
N ILE A 82 4.11 -61.57 -7.26
CA ILE A 82 3.20 -62.39 -8.08
C ILE A 82 2.69 -63.59 -7.28
N ILE A 83 3.57 -64.32 -6.61
CA ILE A 83 3.17 -65.49 -5.81
C ILE A 83 2.29 -65.05 -4.63
N ALA A 84 2.66 -63.97 -3.93
CA ALA A 84 1.86 -63.44 -2.83
C ALA A 84 0.45 -63.00 -3.31
N ALA A 85 0.38 -62.28 -4.43
CA ALA A 85 -0.88 -61.72 -4.92
C ALA A 85 -1.80 -62.75 -5.62
N GLU A 86 -1.24 -63.72 -6.34
CA GLU A 86 -2.03 -64.73 -7.08
C GLU A 86 -2.33 -65.99 -6.27
N VAL A 87 -1.38 -66.46 -5.45
CA VAL A 87 -1.55 -67.70 -4.66
C VAL A 87 -2.14 -67.41 -3.28
N PHE A 88 -1.69 -66.34 -2.62
CA PHE A 88 -2.09 -65.96 -1.25
C PHE A 88 -2.92 -64.66 -1.24
N ARG A 89 -3.88 -64.56 -2.17
CA ARG A 89 -4.61 -63.33 -2.48
C ARG A 89 -5.29 -62.69 -1.25
N LYS A 90 -5.92 -63.49 -0.39
CA LYS A 90 -6.67 -62.97 0.78
C LYS A 90 -5.74 -62.30 1.79
N GLU A 91 -4.64 -62.96 2.10
CA GLU A 91 -3.60 -62.48 3.00
C GLU A 91 -2.89 -61.24 2.41
N PHE A 92 -2.69 -61.23 1.09
CA PHE A 92 -2.11 -60.08 0.39
C PHE A 92 -3.02 -58.86 0.40
N ILE A 93 -4.33 -59.02 0.20
CA ILE A 93 -5.32 -57.93 0.34
C ILE A 93 -5.27 -57.32 1.75
N THR A 94 -5.22 -58.19 2.77
CA THR A 94 -5.15 -57.76 4.18
C THR A 94 -3.87 -56.94 4.43
N MET A 95 -2.73 -57.40 3.92
CA MET A 95 -1.45 -56.72 4.06
C MET A 95 -1.43 -55.34 3.37
N VAL A 96 -1.95 -55.24 2.15
CA VAL A 96 -2.05 -53.96 1.42
C VAL A 96 -2.97 -52.99 2.16
N SER A 97 -4.07 -53.47 2.73
CA SER A 97 -4.98 -52.65 3.55
C SER A 97 -4.29 -52.11 4.81
N ILE A 98 -3.46 -52.93 5.48
CA ILE A 98 -2.64 -52.49 6.62
C ILE A 98 -1.61 -51.43 6.19
N ALA A 99 -1.02 -51.57 4.99
CA ALA A 99 -0.08 -50.58 4.45
C ALA A 99 -0.77 -49.24 4.19
N CYS A 100 -1.95 -49.25 3.56
CA CYS A 100 -2.77 -48.05 3.37
C CYS A 100 -3.10 -47.36 4.71
N GLU A 101 -3.52 -48.13 5.73
CA GLU A 101 -3.84 -47.57 7.05
C GLU A 101 -2.60 -47.00 7.75
N ARG A 102 -1.43 -47.66 7.66
CA ARG A 102 -0.18 -47.14 8.22
C ARG A 102 0.22 -45.81 7.55
N ILE A 103 0.12 -45.71 6.23
CA ILE A 103 0.41 -44.47 5.49
C ILE A 103 -0.56 -43.36 5.92
N TYR A 104 -1.85 -43.69 6.02
CA TYR A 104 -2.89 -42.77 6.44
C TYR A 104 -2.63 -42.21 7.85
N VAL A 105 -2.34 -43.08 8.84
CA VAL A 105 -2.03 -42.68 10.22
C VAL A 105 -0.74 -41.85 10.32
N LYS A 106 0.24 -42.11 9.47
CA LYS A 106 1.49 -41.31 9.37
C LYS A 106 1.27 -39.95 8.69
N GLY A 107 0.08 -39.67 8.15
CA GLY A 107 -0.21 -38.45 7.38
C GLY A 107 0.40 -38.43 5.99
N GLY A 108 0.71 -39.61 5.44
CA GLY A 108 1.28 -39.79 4.10
C GLY A 108 0.24 -39.72 2.98
N CYS A 109 0.73 -39.54 1.75
CA CYS A 109 -0.11 -39.54 0.55
C CYS A 109 -0.32 -40.99 0.08
N LEU A 110 -1.56 -41.42 -0.10
CA LEU A 110 -1.91 -42.73 -0.64
C LEU A 110 -1.68 -42.73 -2.15
N ARG A 111 -0.45 -42.91 -2.61
CA ARG A 111 -0.16 -43.17 -4.04
C ARG A 111 0.21 -44.63 -4.20
N ILE A 112 -0.03 -45.20 -5.38
CA ILE A 112 0.39 -46.58 -5.65
C ILE A 112 1.89 -46.79 -5.38
N GLY A 113 2.73 -45.81 -5.71
CA GLY A 113 4.16 -45.84 -5.40
C GLY A 113 4.47 -45.82 -3.90
N GLU A 114 3.72 -45.07 -3.11
CA GLU A 114 3.89 -44.98 -1.64
C GLU A 114 3.39 -46.25 -0.95
N VAL A 115 2.26 -46.81 -1.39
CA VAL A 115 1.72 -48.09 -0.89
C VAL A 115 2.70 -49.22 -1.19
N VAL A 116 3.20 -49.30 -2.43
CA VAL A 116 4.21 -50.29 -2.81
C VAL A 116 5.53 -50.04 -2.06
N GLY A 117 5.91 -48.77 -1.84
CA GLY A 117 7.07 -48.38 -1.05
C GLY A 117 6.98 -48.85 0.41
N GLU A 118 5.85 -48.63 1.06
CA GLU A 118 5.60 -49.06 2.45
C GLU A 118 5.60 -50.59 2.60
N ILE A 119 5.14 -51.32 1.58
CA ILE A 119 5.20 -52.79 1.54
C ILE A 119 6.65 -53.29 1.37
N ILE A 120 7.43 -52.64 0.51
CA ILE A 120 8.81 -53.06 0.20
C ILE A 120 9.79 -52.65 1.31
N ASN A 121 9.63 -51.47 1.89
CA ASN A 121 10.54 -50.93 2.91
C ASN A 121 9.87 -49.88 3.81
N PRO A 122 9.17 -50.29 4.88
CA PRO A 122 8.42 -49.41 5.77
C PRO A 122 9.28 -48.42 6.59
N ASN A 123 10.61 -48.56 6.58
CA ASN A 123 11.57 -47.80 7.40
C ASN A 123 12.50 -46.84 6.63
N LYS A 124 12.36 -46.69 5.30
CA LYS A 124 13.16 -45.72 4.51
C LYS A 124 12.29 -44.76 3.72
N ILE A 125 12.69 -43.48 3.72
CA ILE A 125 12.27 -42.50 2.70
C ILE A 125 12.92 -42.96 1.38
N VAL A 126 12.22 -43.76 0.59
CA VAL A 126 12.71 -44.20 -0.71
C VAL A 126 12.62 -43.02 -1.67
N LYS A 127 13.75 -42.59 -2.25
CA LYS A 127 13.73 -41.62 -3.35
C LYS A 127 12.89 -42.19 -4.49
N ASP A 128 11.97 -41.38 -5.05
CA ASP A 128 11.11 -41.68 -6.21
C ASP A 128 11.84 -42.44 -7.33
N THR A 129 13.15 -42.24 -7.47
CA THR A 129 14.02 -42.91 -8.45
C THR A 129 14.04 -44.43 -8.36
N ILE A 130 13.99 -45.05 -7.17
CA ILE A 130 14.05 -46.52 -7.02
C ILE A 130 12.70 -47.17 -7.31
N ILE A 131 11.61 -46.53 -6.87
CA ILE A 131 10.24 -46.98 -7.14
C ILE A 131 9.93 -46.79 -8.63
N ASN A 132 10.32 -45.66 -9.23
CA ASN A 132 10.17 -45.43 -10.66
C ASN A 132 11.07 -46.35 -11.50
N GLN A 133 12.28 -46.69 -11.05
CA GLN A 133 13.10 -47.72 -11.73
C GLN A 133 12.43 -49.10 -11.64
N PHE A 134 11.90 -49.49 -10.48
CA PHE A 134 11.21 -50.78 -10.29
C PHE A 134 9.90 -50.87 -11.11
N ILE A 135 9.15 -49.77 -11.23
CA ILE A 135 7.91 -49.64 -12.02
C ILE A 135 8.22 -49.55 -13.53
N MET A 136 9.26 -48.82 -13.94
CA MET A 136 9.61 -48.63 -15.36
C MET A 136 10.26 -49.86 -16.00
N PHE A 137 11.03 -50.67 -15.25
CA PHE A 137 11.73 -51.83 -15.80
C PHE A 137 10.88 -53.12 -15.86
N ASN A 138 9.77 -53.21 -15.13
CA ASN A 138 8.88 -54.37 -15.14
C ASN A 138 7.69 -54.17 -16.10
N LYS A 139 7.84 -54.63 -17.35
CA LYS A 139 6.78 -54.61 -18.37
C LYS A 139 5.54 -55.48 -18.06
N GLU A 140 5.56 -56.29 -17.00
CA GLU A 140 4.47 -57.19 -16.63
C GLU A 140 3.88 -56.84 -15.26
N LEU A 141 2.85 -55.99 -15.31
CA LEU A 141 2.23 -55.22 -14.22
C LEU A 141 1.24 -55.99 -13.32
N ARG A 142 1.33 -57.33 -13.18
CA ARG A 142 0.21 -58.11 -12.60
C ARG A 142 0.05 -57.95 -11.07
N GLY A 143 1.15 -57.95 -10.30
CA GLY A 143 1.11 -57.70 -8.85
C GLY A 143 0.77 -56.25 -8.48
N ILE A 144 1.28 -55.28 -9.24
CA ILE A 144 0.99 -53.85 -9.03
C ILE A 144 -0.48 -53.52 -9.34
N LYS A 145 -1.07 -54.18 -10.34
CA LYS A 145 -2.50 -54.04 -10.67
C LYS A 145 -3.41 -54.43 -9.50
N ILE A 146 -3.07 -55.49 -8.77
CA ILE A 146 -3.84 -55.94 -7.60
C ILE A 146 -3.71 -54.92 -6.45
N CYS A 147 -2.50 -54.38 -6.20
CA CYS A 147 -2.34 -53.28 -5.24
C CYS A 147 -3.16 -52.04 -5.62
N TYR A 148 -3.28 -51.74 -6.92
CA TYR A 148 -4.12 -50.65 -7.40
C TYR A 148 -5.60 -50.92 -7.17
N GLU A 149 -6.11 -52.13 -7.46
CA GLU A 149 -7.51 -52.52 -7.19
C GLU A 149 -7.87 -52.34 -5.70
N ILE A 150 -7.01 -52.79 -4.79
CA ILE A 150 -7.23 -52.65 -3.34
C ILE A 150 -7.14 -51.18 -2.89
N LEU A 151 -6.22 -50.40 -3.47
CA LEU A 151 -6.13 -48.98 -3.23
C LEU A 151 -7.43 -48.26 -3.63
N GLN A 152 -8.06 -48.66 -4.74
CA GLN A 152 -9.36 -48.13 -5.14
C GLN A 152 -10.48 -48.49 -4.16
N GLU A 153 -10.52 -49.72 -3.65
CA GLU A 153 -11.48 -50.11 -2.60
C GLU A 153 -11.29 -49.28 -1.31
N TYR A 154 -10.04 -49.05 -0.91
CA TYR A 154 -9.72 -48.19 0.24
C TYR A 154 -10.14 -46.73 -0.01
N TYR A 155 -9.97 -46.21 -1.23
CA TYR A 155 -10.50 -44.89 -1.59
C TYR A 155 -12.01 -44.82 -1.43
N GLN A 156 -12.76 -45.82 -1.90
CA GLN A 156 -14.22 -45.84 -1.75
C GLN A 156 -14.67 -45.77 -0.29
N LEU A 157 -13.99 -46.48 0.62
CA LEU A 157 -14.23 -46.37 2.05
C LEU A 157 -13.96 -44.95 2.57
N LYS A 158 -12.85 -44.33 2.16
CA LYS A 158 -12.51 -42.96 2.54
C LYS A 158 -13.42 -41.90 1.90
N LEU A 159 -14.05 -42.18 0.75
CA LEU A 159 -15.09 -41.34 0.14
C LEU A 159 -16.34 -41.28 1.04
N MET A 160 -16.74 -42.40 1.63
CA MET A 160 -17.84 -42.39 2.61
C MET A 160 -17.44 -41.64 3.89
N ASP A 161 -16.21 -41.80 4.35
CA ASP A 161 -15.70 -41.09 5.53
C ASP A 161 -15.67 -39.56 5.33
N ILE A 162 -15.29 -39.07 4.15
CA ILE A 162 -15.26 -37.63 3.88
C ILE A 162 -16.67 -37.06 3.81
N ARG A 163 -17.62 -37.75 3.17
CA ARG A 163 -19.03 -37.35 3.15
C ARG A 163 -19.58 -37.18 4.56
N ASN A 164 -19.35 -38.17 5.43
CA ASN A 164 -19.75 -38.12 6.84
C ASN A 164 -19.06 -36.96 7.58
N ALA A 165 -17.78 -36.72 7.33
CA ALA A 165 -17.04 -35.62 7.95
C ALA A 165 -17.54 -34.24 7.50
N LEU A 166 -17.96 -34.08 6.24
CA LEU A 166 -18.58 -32.85 5.71
C LEU A 166 -19.93 -32.58 6.38
N ILE A 167 -20.81 -33.60 6.44
CA ILE A 167 -22.13 -33.49 7.08
C ILE A 167 -22.01 -33.14 8.57
N GLN A 168 -21.06 -33.75 9.28
CA GLN A 168 -20.80 -33.47 10.70
C GLN A 168 -20.00 -32.18 10.95
N VAL A 169 -19.57 -31.49 9.89
CA VAL A 169 -18.72 -30.28 9.97
C VAL A 169 -17.43 -30.53 10.77
N ASN A 170 -16.86 -31.74 10.67
CA ASN A 170 -15.62 -32.10 11.38
C ASN A 170 -14.39 -31.66 10.59
N ARG A 171 -14.01 -30.38 10.77
CA ARG A 171 -12.89 -29.74 10.08
C ARG A 171 -11.56 -30.52 10.15
N LYS A 172 -11.23 -31.10 11.31
CA LYS A 172 -9.96 -31.84 11.46
C LYS A 172 -9.96 -33.08 10.56
N LYS A 173 -11.05 -33.84 10.58
CA LYS A 173 -11.20 -35.08 9.81
C LYS A 173 -11.28 -34.82 8.30
N VAL A 174 -11.95 -33.75 7.87
CA VAL A 174 -11.97 -33.32 6.46
C VAL A 174 -10.54 -33.03 5.95
N ILE A 175 -9.75 -32.25 6.71
CA ILE A 175 -8.38 -31.91 6.32
C ILE A 175 -7.48 -33.15 6.28
N GLU A 176 -7.63 -34.05 7.25
CA GLU A 176 -6.87 -35.30 7.34
C GLU A 176 -7.12 -36.19 6.11
N ILE A 177 -8.39 -36.45 5.79
CA ILE A 177 -8.78 -37.29 4.66
C ILE A 177 -8.34 -36.66 3.32
N LEU A 178 -8.56 -35.35 3.14
CA LEU A 178 -8.17 -34.65 1.91
C LEU A 178 -6.64 -34.62 1.68
N ASN A 179 -5.84 -34.63 2.73
CA ASN A 179 -4.39 -34.70 2.60
C ASN A 179 -3.88 -36.11 2.26
N ALA A 180 -4.66 -37.15 2.55
CA ALA A 180 -4.32 -38.52 2.22
C ALA A 180 -4.45 -38.83 0.73
N PHE A 181 -5.36 -38.15 0.01
CA PHE A 181 -5.53 -38.36 -1.43
C PHE A 181 -4.40 -37.74 -2.27
N PRO A 182 -4.01 -38.37 -3.40
CA PRO A 182 -3.10 -37.79 -4.38
C PRO A 182 -3.55 -36.40 -4.84
N LYS A 183 -2.62 -35.44 -4.79
CA LYS A 183 -2.83 -34.09 -5.29
C LYS A 183 -3.17 -34.12 -6.79
N GLY A 184 -4.35 -33.61 -7.17
CA GLY A 184 -4.74 -33.31 -8.56
C GLY A 184 -5.71 -34.30 -9.21
N GLU A 185 -5.48 -35.60 -9.10
CA GLU A 185 -6.21 -36.60 -9.92
C GLU A 185 -7.61 -36.94 -9.40
N ILE A 186 -7.79 -37.07 -8.07
CA ILE A 186 -9.02 -37.65 -7.50
C ILE A 186 -9.98 -36.58 -6.96
N PHE A 187 -9.45 -35.46 -6.48
CA PHE A 187 -10.28 -34.43 -5.83
C PHE A 187 -11.39 -33.84 -6.71
N PRO A 188 -11.19 -33.57 -8.02
CA PRO A 188 -12.28 -33.07 -8.87
C PRO A 188 -13.48 -34.01 -8.86
N ASP A 189 -13.25 -35.32 -8.89
CA ASP A 189 -14.29 -36.34 -8.86
C ASP A 189 -15.02 -36.31 -7.50
N ILE A 190 -14.28 -36.26 -6.38
CA ILE A 190 -14.85 -36.12 -5.02
C ILE A 190 -15.72 -34.87 -4.89
N PHE A 191 -15.23 -33.75 -5.43
CA PHE A 191 -15.96 -32.48 -5.41
C PHE A 191 -17.24 -32.54 -6.25
N SER A 192 -17.18 -33.18 -7.42
CA SER A 192 -18.35 -33.36 -8.29
C SER A 192 -19.42 -34.26 -7.66
N GLU A 193 -19.00 -35.28 -6.92
CA GLU A 193 -19.89 -36.25 -6.27
C GLU A 193 -20.61 -35.67 -5.04
N PHE A 194 -19.91 -34.87 -4.21
CA PHE A 194 -20.42 -34.35 -2.93
C PHE A 194 -20.60 -32.83 -2.92
N LYS A 195 -20.97 -32.25 -4.07
CA LYS A 195 -21.03 -30.79 -4.26
C LYS A 195 -21.93 -30.09 -3.22
N ASP A 196 -23.10 -30.66 -2.94
CA ASP A 196 -24.08 -30.11 -2.01
C ASP A 196 -23.61 -30.19 -0.55
N GLU A 197 -22.96 -31.30 -0.16
CA GLU A 197 -22.34 -31.43 1.16
C GLU A 197 -21.17 -30.46 1.33
N PHE A 198 -20.37 -30.24 0.29
CA PHE A 198 -19.31 -29.21 0.29
C PHE A 198 -19.91 -27.80 0.43
N GLU A 199 -21.01 -27.51 -0.25
CA GLU A 199 -21.69 -26.20 -0.16
C GLU A 199 -22.10 -25.92 1.29
N SER A 200 -22.84 -26.85 1.88
CA SER A 200 -23.33 -26.75 3.26
C SER A 200 -22.18 -26.61 4.26
N TYR A 201 -21.13 -27.44 4.11
CA TYR A 201 -19.94 -27.40 4.96
C TYR A 201 -19.21 -26.06 4.86
N LEU A 202 -18.98 -25.56 3.64
CA LEU A 202 -18.24 -24.33 3.40
C LEU A 202 -19.04 -23.08 3.80
N LEU A 203 -20.36 -23.08 3.67
CA LEU A 203 -21.24 -22.03 4.19
C LEU A 203 -21.12 -21.91 5.71
N ILE A 204 -21.18 -23.04 6.44
CA ILE A 204 -21.04 -23.05 7.90
C ILE A 204 -19.63 -22.60 8.30
N CYS A 205 -18.59 -23.14 7.67
CA CYS A 205 -17.21 -22.75 7.93
C CYS A 205 -16.97 -21.26 7.63
N GLY A 206 -17.53 -20.76 6.53
CA GLY A 206 -17.44 -19.36 6.13
C GLY A 206 -18.12 -18.45 7.15
N THR A 207 -19.31 -18.83 7.63
CA THR A 207 -20.06 -18.09 8.65
C THR A 207 -19.26 -18.00 9.96
N GLN A 208 -18.74 -19.13 10.45
CA GLN A 208 -17.89 -19.14 11.65
C GLN A 208 -16.62 -18.30 11.47
N LEU A 209 -16.03 -18.33 10.28
CA LEU A 209 -14.80 -17.62 9.99
C LEU A 209 -15.02 -16.11 9.86
N ILE A 210 -16.07 -15.68 9.16
CA ILE A 210 -16.41 -14.26 9.03
C ILE A 210 -16.85 -13.66 10.36
N GLU A 211 -17.55 -14.41 11.22
CA GLU A 211 -17.89 -13.96 12.58
C GLU A 211 -16.66 -13.80 13.47
N LYS A 212 -15.62 -14.61 13.25
CA LYS A 212 -14.39 -14.57 14.04
C LYS A 212 -13.42 -13.49 13.56
N GLU A 213 -13.16 -13.46 12.26
CA GLU A 213 -12.10 -12.65 11.60
C GLU A 213 -12.64 -11.35 10.99
N PHE A 214 -13.96 -11.21 10.87
CA PHE A 214 -14.68 -10.09 10.24
C PHE A 214 -14.32 -9.81 8.79
N ASP A 215 -13.53 -10.68 8.18
CA ASP A 215 -13.17 -10.68 6.77
C ASP A 215 -13.11 -12.13 6.28
N LEU A 216 -13.49 -12.32 5.03
CA LEU A 216 -13.52 -13.62 4.39
C LEU A 216 -12.94 -13.50 3.00
N THR A 217 -11.81 -14.15 2.78
CA THR A 217 -11.21 -14.32 1.45
C THR A 217 -11.26 -15.78 1.05
N LYS A 218 -11.25 -16.04 -0.26
CA LYS A 218 -11.14 -17.40 -0.82
C LYS A 218 -9.97 -18.15 -0.16
N LYS A 219 -8.82 -17.48 -0.01
CA LYS A 219 -7.63 -18.04 0.64
C LYS A 219 -7.85 -18.38 2.12
N GLN A 220 -8.49 -17.50 2.89
CA GLN A 220 -8.78 -17.78 4.30
C GLN A 220 -9.77 -18.93 4.46
N LEU A 221 -10.84 -18.95 3.67
CA LEU A 221 -11.83 -20.02 3.69
C LEU A 221 -11.19 -21.37 3.35
N GLY A 222 -10.43 -21.45 2.25
CA GLY A 222 -9.75 -22.68 1.86
C GLY A 222 -8.72 -23.17 2.88
N LYS A 223 -7.97 -22.25 3.51
CA LYS A 223 -7.02 -22.60 4.57
C LYS A 223 -7.72 -23.12 5.83
N TYR A 224 -8.81 -22.46 6.21
CA TYR A 224 -9.56 -22.80 7.42
C TYR A 224 -10.33 -24.12 7.26
N SER A 225 -11.11 -24.24 6.19
CA SER A 225 -12.05 -25.35 5.98
C SER A 225 -11.41 -26.60 5.37
N LEU A 226 -10.48 -26.44 4.42
CA LEU A 226 -9.90 -27.53 3.64
C LEU A 226 -8.38 -27.73 3.91
N GLY A 227 -7.78 -26.91 4.77
CA GLY A 227 -6.34 -27.00 5.11
C GLY A 227 -5.42 -26.55 3.98
N LEU A 228 -5.92 -25.75 3.04
CA LEU A 228 -5.21 -25.39 1.81
C LEU A 228 -4.41 -24.09 1.97
N LYS A 229 -3.12 -24.10 1.60
CA LYS A 229 -2.31 -22.87 1.57
C LYS A 229 -2.81 -21.85 0.53
N SER A 230 -3.33 -22.35 -0.60
CA SER A 230 -4.06 -21.57 -1.59
C SER A 230 -5.07 -22.45 -2.33
N ILE A 231 -6.25 -21.90 -2.59
CA ILE A 231 -7.25 -22.50 -3.49
C ILE A 231 -6.71 -22.54 -4.92
N SER A 232 -5.82 -21.60 -5.27
CA SER A 232 -5.10 -21.56 -6.55
C SER A 232 -3.76 -22.33 -6.57
N SER A 233 -3.48 -23.17 -5.56
CA SER A 233 -2.23 -23.95 -5.58
C SER A 233 -2.30 -25.04 -6.67
N HIS A 234 -1.14 -25.51 -7.18
CA HIS A 234 -0.99 -26.62 -8.14
C HIS A 234 -1.72 -27.93 -7.76
N ARG A 235 -2.33 -27.98 -6.58
CA ARG A 235 -3.24 -29.04 -6.12
C ARG A 235 -4.58 -29.04 -6.90
N TYR A 236 -4.97 -27.92 -7.53
CA TYR A 236 -6.30 -27.70 -8.14
C TYR A 236 -6.30 -26.88 -9.45
N GLU A 237 -5.17 -26.77 -10.17
CA GLU A 237 -5.10 -26.05 -11.45
C GLU A 237 -6.09 -26.59 -12.51
N ASN A 238 -6.54 -27.84 -12.35
CA ASN A 238 -7.46 -28.51 -13.27
C ASN A 238 -8.96 -28.41 -12.88
N ALA A 239 -9.33 -27.61 -11.87
CA ALA A 239 -10.73 -27.48 -11.42
C ALA A 239 -11.19 -26.01 -11.34
N PRO A 240 -11.37 -25.30 -12.48
CA PRO A 240 -11.85 -23.92 -12.50
C PRO A 240 -13.23 -23.76 -11.86
N GLU A 241 -14.08 -24.79 -11.92
CA GLU A 241 -15.41 -24.81 -11.29
C GLU A 241 -15.36 -24.63 -9.78
N LEU A 242 -14.34 -25.19 -9.10
CA LEU A 242 -14.16 -25.04 -7.65
C LEU A 242 -13.84 -23.58 -7.28
N GLN A 243 -13.06 -22.88 -8.11
CA GLN A 243 -12.75 -21.48 -7.86
C GLN A 243 -14.00 -20.62 -7.98
N GLY A 244 -14.82 -20.84 -9.01
CA GLY A 244 -16.13 -20.18 -9.16
C GLY A 244 -17.02 -20.46 -7.96
N PHE A 245 -17.18 -21.74 -7.60
CA PHE A 245 -18.00 -22.20 -6.49
C PHE A 245 -17.60 -21.58 -5.13
N VAL A 246 -16.32 -21.61 -4.77
CA VAL A 246 -15.86 -20.98 -3.51
C VAL A 246 -16.03 -19.46 -3.55
N SER A 247 -15.95 -18.84 -4.73
CA SER A 247 -16.22 -17.40 -4.86
C SER A 247 -17.67 -17.09 -4.52
N THR A 248 -18.61 -17.84 -5.08
CA THR A 248 -20.05 -17.73 -4.80
C THR A 248 -20.32 -17.90 -3.31
N ILE A 249 -19.75 -18.93 -2.67
CA ILE A 249 -19.93 -19.15 -1.21
C ILE A 249 -19.38 -17.98 -0.39
N VAL A 250 -18.18 -17.47 -0.72
CA VAL A 250 -17.61 -16.32 -0.01
C VAL A 250 -18.51 -15.08 -0.17
N GLU A 251 -19.08 -14.88 -1.34
CA GLU A 251 -20.02 -13.79 -1.61
C GLU A 251 -21.33 -13.95 -0.84
N ASP A 252 -21.90 -15.15 -0.81
CA ASP A 252 -23.16 -15.43 -0.11
C ASP A 252 -23.02 -15.29 1.40
N VAL A 253 -21.94 -15.83 1.97
CA VAL A 253 -21.61 -15.65 3.39
C VAL A 253 -21.43 -14.18 3.73
N LYS A 254 -20.72 -13.42 2.88
CA LYS A 254 -20.56 -11.98 3.06
C LYS A 254 -21.90 -11.24 3.00
N LYS A 255 -22.72 -11.50 1.99
CA LYS A 255 -24.04 -10.88 1.82
C LYS A 255 -24.94 -11.16 3.03
N GLN A 256 -25.01 -12.41 3.50
CA GLN A 256 -25.78 -12.78 4.69
C GLN A 256 -25.27 -12.07 5.95
N PHE A 257 -23.95 -12.09 6.17
CA PHE A 257 -23.33 -11.41 7.30
C PHE A 257 -23.60 -9.90 7.29
N TYR A 258 -23.46 -9.24 6.14
CA TYR A 258 -23.67 -7.80 5.97
C TYR A 258 -25.15 -7.40 6.10
N LYS A 259 -26.08 -8.29 5.76
CA LYS A 259 -27.52 -8.06 5.91
C LYS A 259 -27.95 -8.06 7.38
N ASN A 260 -27.41 -8.99 8.17
CA ASN A 260 -27.81 -9.19 9.57
C ASN A 260 -27.04 -8.29 10.57
N MET A 261 -25.93 -7.69 10.15
CA MET A 261 -25.13 -6.83 11.02
C MET A 261 -25.70 -5.41 11.14
N SER A 262 -25.60 -4.83 12.34
CA SER A 262 -25.83 -3.40 12.56
C SER A 262 -24.91 -2.53 11.69
N ASN A 263 -25.34 -1.29 11.38
CA ASN A 263 -24.53 -0.34 10.59
C ASN A 263 -23.14 -0.07 11.19
N TYR A 264 -22.99 -0.37 12.48
CA TYR A 264 -21.78 -0.20 13.27
C TYR A 264 -21.59 -1.38 14.22
N SER A 265 -20.38 -1.91 14.25
CA SER A 265 -19.97 -2.96 15.19
C SER A 265 -18.46 -2.88 15.45
N TYR A 266 -18.03 -3.37 16.60
CA TYR A 266 -16.61 -3.44 16.94
C TYR A 266 -16.31 -4.68 17.78
N LYS A 267 -15.09 -5.18 17.65
CA LYS A 267 -14.51 -6.23 18.49
C LYS A 267 -13.23 -5.73 19.11
N ILE A 268 -13.08 -6.04 20.40
CA ILE A 268 -11.94 -5.61 21.21
C ILE A 268 -11.27 -6.86 21.73
N ALA A 269 -10.04 -7.08 21.28
CA ALA A 269 -9.12 -8.03 21.85
C ALA A 269 -8.02 -7.28 22.60
N GLU A 270 -7.16 -8.03 23.30
CA GLU A 270 -6.06 -7.47 24.07
C GLU A 270 -5.08 -6.66 23.19
N ASP A 271 -4.74 -7.19 22.02
CA ASP A 271 -3.75 -6.59 21.11
C ASP A 271 -4.33 -6.00 19.82
N GLU A 272 -5.64 -6.17 19.59
CA GLU A 272 -6.25 -5.71 18.35
C GLU A 272 -7.68 -5.21 18.57
N TYR A 273 -7.96 -3.99 18.13
CA TYR A 273 -9.33 -3.46 18.04
C TYR A 273 -9.76 -3.49 16.57
N ILE A 274 -10.85 -4.18 16.29
CA ILE A 274 -11.44 -4.30 14.97
C ILE A 274 -12.72 -3.47 14.97
N ILE A 275 -12.77 -2.48 14.10
CA ILE A 275 -13.92 -1.59 13.94
C ILE A 275 -14.51 -1.83 12.57
N MET A 276 -15.83 -1.90 12.50
CA MET A 276 -16.57 -2.22 11.30
C MET A 276 -17.66 -1.19 11.04
N LYS A 277 -17.73 -0.77 9.77
CA LYS A 277 -18.78 0.10 9.27
C LYS A 277 -19.40 -0.51 8.02
N LYS A 278 -20.71 -0.62 8.01
CA LYS A 278 -21.46 -0.92 6.80
C LYS A 278 -21.47 0.30 5.87
N LYS A 279 -21.09 0.09 4.61
CA LYS A 279 -21.11 1.10 3.56
C LYS A 279 -21.84 0.51 2.36
N LEU A 280 -23.13 0.79 2.24
CA LEU A 280 -24.04 0.08 1.31
C LEU A 280 -23.94 -1.44 1.54
N ASP A 281 -23.54 -2.19 0.51
CA ASP A 281 -23.46 -3.67 0.53
C ASP A 281 -22.08 -4.21 0.90
N TYR A 282 -21.13 -3.35 1.29
CA TYR A 282 -19.80 -3.80 1.71
C TYR A 282 -19.37 -3.23 3.05
N MET A 283 -18.36 -3.85 3.65
CA MET A 283 -17.83 -3.46 4.95
C MET A 283 -16.50 -2.76 4.84
N GLU A 284 -16.37 -1.64 5.54
CA GLU A 284 -15.10 -1.00 5.82
C GLU A 284 -14.60 -1.50 7.18
N ILE A 285 -13.42 -2.14 7.17
CA ILE A 285 -12.80 -2.71 8.37
C ILE A 285 -11.54 -1.91 8.69
N ILE A 286 -11.46 -1.45 9.94
CA ILE A 286 -10.27 -0.80 10.48
C ILE A 286 -9.71 -1.65 11.60
N ARG A 287 -8.43 -2.02 11.47
CA ARG A 287 -7.71 -2.78 12.49
C ARG A 287 -6.70 -1.88 13.19
N LEU A 288 -6.86 -1.68 14.49
CA LEU A 288 -5.92 -0.97 15.34
C LEU A 288 -5.13 -2.02 16.12
N LYS A 289 -3.83 -2.13 15.83
CA LYS A 289 -2.92 -3.10 16.46
C LYS A 289 -2.10 -2.43 17.56
N TRP A 290 -2.03 -3.03 18.74
CA TRP A 290 -1.41 -2.40 19.90
C TRP A 290 0.00 -2.93 20.21
N ASN A 291 0.54 -3.79 19.35
CA ASN A 291 1.87 -4.41 19.52
C ASN A 291 3.02 -3.40 19.48
N ASP A 292 2.80 -2.24 18.86
CA ASP A 292 3.77 -1.13 18.77
C ASP A 292 3.86 -0.32 20.08
N PHE A 293 3.15 -0.73 21.14
CA PHE A 293 3.14 -0.06 22.43
C PHE A 293 3.34 -1.08 23.55
N SER A 294 3.98 -0.67 24.64
CA SER A 294 4.21 -1.52 25.81
C SER A 294 3.78 -0.82 27.11
N GLY A 295 3.59 -1.63 28.16
CA GLY A 295 3.36 -1.15 29.51
C GLY A 295 2.13 -0.26 29.70
N LYS A 296 2.22 0.67 30.65
CA LYS A 296 1.13 1.56 31.05
C LYS A 296 0.66 2.50 29.95
N LEU A 297 1.57 2.93 29.08
CA LEU A 297 1.26 3.78 27.92
C LEU A 297 0.27 3.11 26.96
N LYS A 298 0.45 1.81 26.69
CA LYS A 298 -0.46 1.00 25.86
C LYS A 298 -1.87 1.01 26.43
N ASP A 299 -2.01 0.80 27.75
CA ASP A 299 -3.30 0.74 28.41
C ASP A 299 -4.04 2.08 28.39
N GLU A 300 -3.33 3.18 28.59
CA GLU A 300 -3.90 4.54 28.53
C GLU A 300 -4.41 4.88 27.13
N LEU A 301 -3.62 4.61 26.09
CA LEU A 301 -4.01 4.82 24.70
C LEU A 301 -5.21 3.91 24.34
N LYS A 302 -5.17 2.63 24.74
CA LYS A 302 -6.29 1.70 24.54
C LYS A 302 -7.59 2.19 25.16
N LYS A 303 -7.55 2.76 26.36
CA LYS A 303 -8.73 3.35 27.03
C LYS A 303 -9.25 4.59 26.28
N TYR A 304 -8.35 5.47 25.84
CA TYR A 304 -8.72 6.65 25.05
C TYR A 304 -9.40 6.25 23.74
N PHE A 305 -8.79 5.37 22.96
CA PHE A 305 -9.36 4.94 21.68
C PHE A 305 -10.64 4.13 21.86
N TYR A 306 -10.79 3.37 22.94
CA TYR A 306 -12.06 2.72 23.25
C TYR A 306 -13.20 3.73 23.47
N SER A 307 -12.92 4.81 24.20
CA SER A 307 -13.87 5.91 24.39
C SER A 307 -14.20 6.58 23.05
N GLN A 308 -13.19 6.91 22.24
CA GLN A 308 -13.40 7.51 20.92
C GLN A 308 -14.26 6.60 20.02
N ILE A 309 -14.01 5.29 20.00
CA ILE A 309 -14.80 4.34 19.21
C ILE A 309 -16.29 4.36 19.63
N ARG A 310 -16.58 4.48 20.93
CA ARG A 310 -17.97 4.54 21.43
C ARG A 310 -18.70 5.84 21.06
N TYR A 311 -18.00 6.98 21.05
CA TYR A 311 -18.62 8.30 20.87
C TYR A 311 -18.45 8.89 19.45
N GLU A 312 -17.43 8.47 18.70
CA GLU A 312 -17.10 9.00 17.39
C GLU A 312 -17.53 8.04 16.27
N HIS A 313 -18.52 8.45 15.48
CA HIS A 313 -18.99 7.69 14.31
C HIS A 313 -18.15 7.94 13.03
N ASN A 314 -17.02 8.65 13.14
CA ASN A 314 -16.11 8.94 12.02
C ASN A 314 -14.85 8.06 12.07
N PHE A 315 -14.95 6.91 11.42
CA PHE A 315 -13.91 5.87 11.31
C PHE A 315 -12.61 6.36 10.66
N LEU A 316 -12.70 7.22 9.64
CA LEU A 316 -11.52 7.80 9.00
C LEU A 316 -10.77 8.69 9.99
N ASN A 317 -11.50 9.43 10.84
CA ASN A 317 -10.88 10.22 11.90
C ASN A 317 -10.18 9.32 12.92
N ILE A 318 -10.84 8.25 13.40
CA ILE A 318 -10.23 7.27 14.32
C ILE A 318 -8.94 6.68 13.73
N ARG A 319 -8.95 6.32 12.45
CA ARG A 319 -7.75 5.82 11.75
C ARG A 319 -6.62 6.86 11.71
N ASN A 320 -6.94 8.11 11.43
CA ASN A 320 -5.96 9.20 11.39
C ASN A 320 -5.39 9.46 12.79
N LYS A 321 -6.24 9.58 13.81
CA LYS A 321 -5.85 9.69 15.23
C LYS A 321 -4.92 8.54 15.65
N TYR A 322 -5.26 7.31 15.30
CA TYR A 322 -4.43 6.14 15.61
C TYR A 322 -3.09 6.16 14.85
N THR A 323 -3.07 6.68 13.63
CA THR A 323 -1.81 6.89 12.89
C THR A 323 -0.90 7.88 13.61
N TYR A 324 -1.46 8.97 14.15
CA TYR A 324 -0.72 9.91 14.98
C TYR A 324 -0.25 9.29 16.30
N ALA A 325 -1.10 8.50 16.97
CA ALA A 325 -0.70 7.77 18.18
C ALA A 325 0.48 6.83 17.91
N LYS A 326 0.53 6.15 16.76
CA LYS A 326 1.69 5.33 16.35
C LYS A 326 2.93 6.16 16.05
N MET A 327 2.79 7.33 15.43
CA MET A 327 3.92 8.24 15.24
C MET A 327 4.50 8.68 16.58
N PHE A 328 3.64 9.00 17.53
CA PHE A 328 4.02 9.30 18.90
C PHE A 328 4.70 8.11 19.59
N GLY A 329 4.11 6.90 19.51
CA GLY A 329 4.70 5.68 20.08
C GLY A 329 6.12 5.44 19.59
N LYS A 330 6.35 5.51 18.26
CA LYS A 330 7.69 5.41 17.67
C LYS A 330 8.66 6.47 18.16
N ALA A 331 8.18 7.69 18.40
CA ALA A 331 9.02 8.75 18.95
C ALA A 331 9.40 8.46 20.40
N VAL A 332 8.48 7.93 21.20
CA VAL A 332 8.71 7.55 22.61
C VAL A 332 9.60 6.32 22.74
N ASP A 333 9.44 5.31 21.88
CA ASP A 333 10.27 4.10 21.89
C ASP A 333 11.76 4.44 21.67
N SER A 334 12.05 5.47 20.85
CA SER A 334 13.41 5.96 20.64
C SER A 334 14.09 6.56 21.89
N MET A 335 13.31 6.78 22.97
CA MET A 335 13.76 7.36 24.22
C MET A 335 13.97 6.35 25.34
N SER A 336 13.73 5.05 25.08
CA SER A 336 13.92 3.96 26.05
C SER A 336 13.22 4.18 27.40
N LEU A 337 11.97 4.67 27.35
CA LEU A 337 11.15 4.88 28.54
C LEU A 337 10.60 3.53 29.02
N GLY A 338 10.84 3.18 30.29
CA GLY A 338 10.47 1.86 30.85
C GLY A 338 8.96 1.58 30.88
N GLU A 339 8.58 0.32 31.12
CA GLU A 339 7.18 -0.16 31.03
C GLU A 339 6.18 0.54 31.98
N GLY A 340 6.66 1.16 33.06
CA GLY A 340 5.83 1.93 34.00
C GLY A 340 5.43 3.34 33.51
N PHE A 341 5.96 3.78 32.36
CA PHE A 341 5.78 5.14 31.86
C PHE A 341 4.32 5.45 31.48
N SER A 342 3.76 6.48 32.10
CA SER A 342 2.44 7.03 31.77
C SER A 342 2.57 8.18 30.77
N PHE A 343 1.56 8.36 29.93
CA PHE A 343 1.40 9.54 29.11
C PHE A 343 1.35 10.84 29.96
N LEU A 344 0.88 10.74 31.20
CA LEU A 344 0.84 11.88 32.13
C LEU A 344 2.20 12.19 32.79
N ASP A 345 3.22 11.35 32.61
CA ASP A 345 4.58 11.61 33.09
C ASP A 345 5.39 12.49 32.11
N ILE A 346 4.77 12.90 31.00
CA ILE A 346 5.35 13.79 30.01
C ILE A 346 5.42 15.20 30.60
N ASN A 347 6.60 15.78 30.56
CA ASN A 347 6.87 17.18 30.91
C ASN A 347 7.32 17.95 29.66
N ILE A 348 7.52 19.26 29.78
CA ILE A 348 7.88 20.10 28.64
C ILE A 348 9.17 19.65 27.92
N TYR A 349 10.20 19.26 28.67
CA TYR A 349 11.46 18.75 28.10
C TYR A 349 11.27 17.48 27.28
N LYS A 350 10.42 16.55 27.76
CA LYS A 350 10.05 15.35 27.00
C LYS A 350 9.29 15.71 25.73
N VAL A 351 8.41 16.71 25.77
CA VAL A 351 7.72 17.16 24.54
C VAL A 351 8.71 17.71 23.52
N GLU A 352 9.73 18.47 23.93
CA GLU A 352 10.79 18.95 23.04
C GLU A 352 11.58 17.78 22.41
N GLN A 353 11.95 16.79 23.21
CA GLN A 353 12.57 15.56 22.69
C GLN A 353 11.65 14.82 21.71
N ILE A 354 10.35 14.74 22.00
CA ILE A 354 9.37 14.07 21.14
C ILE A 354 9.29 14.81 19.80
N LEU A 355 9.28 16.13 19.82
CA LEU A 355 9.29 16.95 18.60
C LEU A 355 10.55 16.72 17.76
N LEU A 356 11.72 16.68 18.40
CA LEU A 356 12.98 16.38 17.71
C LEU A 356 12.94 14.99 17.07
N SER A 357 12.50 13.97 17.81
CA SER A 357 12.33 12.60 17.28
C SER A 357 11.34 12.58 16.12
N LEU A 358 10.17 13.21 16.25
CA LEU A 358 9.15 13.29 15.20
C LEU A 358 9.68 13.93 13.90
N GLN A 359 10.57 14.93 14.01
CA GLN A 359 11.22 15.57 12.86
C GLN A 359 12.26 14.68 12.15
N GLN A 360 12.84 13.72 12.86
CA GLN A 360 13.78 12.75 12.28
C GLN A 360 13.09 11.49 11.75
N LEU A 361 11.88 11.19 12.22
CA LEU A 361 11.12 10.03 11.76
C LEU A 361 10.86 10.10 10.24
N LYS A 362 11.04 8.95 9.60
CA LYS A 362 10.78 8.74 8.19
C LYS A 362 9.46 7.98 8.00
N ASN A 363 8.73 8.33 6.95
CA ASN A 363 7.56 7.61 6.49
C ASN A 363 7.98 6.28 5.82
N ALA A 364 7.01 5.47 5.39
CA ALA A 364 7.28 4.19 4.73
C ALA A 364 8.06 4.32 3.40
N LYS A 365 8.13 5.52 2.82
CA LYS A 365 8.91 5.85 1.61
C LYS A 365 10.33 6.36 1.92
N GLY A 366 10.72 6.44 3.19
CA GLY A 366 12.03 6.94 3.61
C GLY A 366 12.13 8.47 3.72
N GLU A 367 11.03 9.21 3.54
CA GLU A 367 11.01 10.67 3.58
C GLU A 367 10.61 11.17 4.98
N LYS A 368 11.12 12.33 5.39
CA LYS A 368 10.73 12.96 6.66
C LYS A 368 9.26 13.39 6.65
N TYR A 369 8.61 13.35 7.81
CA TYR A 369 7.24 13.85 7.92
C TYR A 369 7.16 15.36 7.68
N LYS A 370 6.12 15.79 6.97
CA LYS A 370 5.80 17.21 6.79
C LYS A 370 5.45 17.85 8.15
N VAL A 371 5.82 19.12 8.33
CA VAL A 371 5.55 19.90 9.55
C VAL A 371 4.06 19.84 9.96
N LYS A 372 3.14 19.86 8.98
CA LYS A 372 1.70 19.76 9.24
C LYS A 372 1.26 18.42 9.87
N VAL A 373 1.91 17.32 9.46
CA VAL A 373 1.63 15.99 10.02
C VAL A 373 2.13 15.92 11.46
N ILE A 374 3.32 16.48 11.72
CA ILE A 374 3.87 16.60 13.08
C ILE A 374 2.95 17.44 13.96
N GLN A 375 2.47 18.60 13.47
CA GLN A 375 1.51 19.43 14.18
C GLN A 375 0.21 18.69 14.50
N SER A 376 -0.30 17.88 13.56
CA SER A 376 -1.50 17.07 13.77
C SER A 376 -1.27 16.00 14.84
N CYS A 377 -0.08 15.39 14.85
CA CYS A 377 0.32 14.46 15.90
C CYS A 377 0.35 15.13 17.28
N VAL A 378 1.00 16.29 17.39
CA VAL A 378 1.06 17.07 18.64
C VAL A 378 -0.34 17.50 19.10
N SER A 379 -1.20 17.88 18.16
CA SER A 379 -2.58 18.26 18.45
C SER A 379 -3.40 17.09 19.01
N GLU A 380 -3.20 15.88 18.49
CA GLU A 380 -3.81 14.68 19.05
C GLU A 380 -3.26 14.37 20.44
N CYS A 381 -1.95 14.52 20.66
CA CYS A 381 -1.34 14.37 21.99
C CYS A 381 -1.92 15.35 23.02
N ARG A 382 -2.26 16.59 22.63
CA ARG A 382 -2.94 17.55 23.51
C ARG A 382 -4.27 16.98 24.00
N ILE A 383 -5.08 16.47 23.07
CA ILE A 383 -6.41 15.91 23.36
C ILE A 383 -6.30 14.67 24.24
N ILE A 384 -5.36 13.76 23.92
CA ILE A 384 -5.11 12.55 24.72
C ILE A 384 -4.70 12.93 26.15
N PHE A 385 -3.79 13.89 26.31
CA PHE A 385 -3.33 14.34 27.63
C PHE A 385 -4.49 14.91 28.46
N ASP A 386 -5.29 15.82 27.86
CA ASP A 386 -6.44 16.43 28.55
C ASP A 386 -7.47 15.37 28.95
N TRP A 387 -7.74 14.41 28.06
CA TRP A 387 -8.67 13.32 28.34
C TRP A 387 -8.18 12.43 29.49
N LEU A 388 -6.88 12.07 29.51
CA LEU A 388 -6.31 11.26 30.59
C LEU A 388 -6.27 12.03 31.91
N LYS A 389 -5.97 13.33 31.85
CA LYS A 389 -5.98 14.24 33.01
C LYS A 389 -7.35 14.26 33.68
N GLU A 390 -8.42 14.43 32.90
CA GLU A 390 -9.81 14.40 33.37
C GLU A 390 -10.19 13.00 33.89
N ARG A 391 -9.86 11.94 33.14
CA ARG A 391 -10.17 10.55 33.48
C ARG A 391 -9.58 10.08 34.82
N TYR A 392 -8.39 10.55 35.16
CA TYR A 392 -7.67 10.19 36.39
C TYR A 392 -7.75 11.29 37.47
N GLU A 393 -8.61 12.29 37.30
CA GLU A 393 -8.84 13.38 38.28
C GLU A 393 -7.56 14.16 38.65
N LYS A 394 -6.64 14.32 37.69
CA LYS A 394 -5.35 15.00 37.89
C LYS A 394 -5.39 16.46 37.42
N GLU A 395 -6.39 17.22 37.86
CA GLU A 395 -6.61 18.58 37.39
C GLU A 395 -5.42 19.54 37.61
N TYR A 396 -4.61 19.25 38.63
CA TYR A 396 -3.38 19.97 38.96
C TYR A 396 -2.28 19.88 37.89
N LEU A 397 -2.32 18.89 36.99
CA LEU A 397 -1.32 18.76 35.93
C LEU A 397 -1.55 19.77 34.80
N VAL A 398 -0.49 20.48 34.40
CA VAL A 398 -0.50 21.34 33.22
C VAL A 398 -0.15 20.50 31.99
N ASN A 399 -0.95 20.62 30.92
CA ASN A 399 -0.70 19.90 29.68
C ASN A 399 0.53 20.49 28.96
N PRO A 400 1.67 19.78 28.90
CA PRO A 400 2.90 20.31 28.33
C PRO A 400 2.81 20.51 26.82
N PHE A 401 1.97 19.74 26.11
CA PHE A 401 1.78 19.90 24.67
C PHE A 401 1.07 21.20 24.29
N ARG A 402 0.31 21.81 25.22
CA ARG A 402 -0.33 23.12 25.02
C ARG A 402 0.63 24.30 25.20
N LEU A 403 1.75 24.09 25.89
CA LEU A 403 2.77 25.12 26.10
C LEU A 403 3.62 25.38 24.85
N ILE A 404 3.66 24.42 23.92
CA ILE A 404 4.44 24.55 22.69
C ILE A 404 3.58 25.12 21.56
N THR A 405 4.09 26.18 20.92
CA THR A 405 3.49 26.79 19.74
C THR A 405 4.35 26.53 18.51
N MET A 406 3.78 25.87 17.50
CA MET A 406 4.44 25.69 16.20
C MET A 406 4.12 26.87 15.29
N HIS A 407 4.94 27.92 15.37
CA HIS A 407 4.85 29.09 14.50
C HIS A 407 5.11 28.72 13.03
N ASN A 408 4.50 29.45 12.09
CA ASN A 408 4.73 29.32 10.64
C ASN A 408 4.39 27.95 10.03
N SER A 409 3.68 27.06 10.73
CA SER A 409 3.24 25.76 10.16
C SER A 409 2.42 25.90 8.86
N GLU A 410 1.75 27.04 8.67
CA GLU A 410 1.01 27.36 7.44
C GLU A 410 1.90 27.74 6.26
N SER A 411 3.07 28.37 6.48
CA SER A 411 3.98 28.76 5.38
C SER A 411 4.68 27.56 4.73
N PHE A 412 4.65 26.39 5.39
CA PHE A 412 5.14 25.12 4.84
C PHE A 412 4.05 24.34 4.08
N ILE A 413 2.83 24.86 3.97
CA ILE A 413 1.79 24.25 3.15
C ILE A 413 2.05 24.69 1.71
N THR A 414 2.46 23.75 0.86
CA THR A 414 2.43 23.96 -0.59
C THR A 414 0.97 24.18 -0.98
N SER A 415 0.61 25.40 -1.35
CA SER A 415 -0.74 25.67 -1.83
C SER A 415 -0.91 24.92 -3.16
N ALA A 416 -2.00 24.16 -3.31
CA ALA A 416 -2.27 23.54 -4.61
C ALA A 416 -2.37 24.64 -5.66
N SER A 417 -1.75 24.49 -6.83
CA SER A 417 -1.94 25.43 -7.93
C SER A 417 -3.37 25.33 -8.46
N TYR A 418 -3.86 26.39 -9.10
CA TYR A 418 -5.02 26.24 -10.00
C TYR A 418 -4.57 25.54 -11.28
N ILE A 419 -5.49 24.90 -11.99
CA ILE A 419 -5.21 24.26 -13.28
C ILE A 419 -5.06 25.36 -14.35
N PRO A 420 -3.91 25.47 -15.03
CA PRO A 420 -3.72 26.43 -16.11
C PRO A 420 -4.68 26.18 -17.29
N GLU A 421 -5.06 27.24 -17.99
CA GLU A 421 -6.01 27.17 -19.11
C GLU A 421 -5.52 26.24 -20.23
N GLU A 422 -4.22 26.26 -20.54
CA GLU A 422 -3.62 25.38 -21.54
C GLU A 422 -3.72 23.89 -21.17
N VAL A 423 -3.77 23.57 -19.87
CA VAL A 423 -3.96 22.21 -19.37
C VAL A 423 -5.43 21.82 -19.41
N ILE A 424 -6.34 22.76 -19.10
CA ILE A 424 -7.79 22.54 -19.17
C ILE A 424 -8.21 22.19 -20.60
N LEU A 425 -7.81 23.01 -21.59
CA LEU A 425 -8.18 22.80 -22.99
C LEU A 425 -7.72 21.42 -23.50
N LYS A 426 -6.48 21.03 -23.20
CA LYS A 426 -5.95 19.70 -23.56
C LYS A 426 -6.67 18.55 -22.87
N LEU A 427 -7.14 18.76 -21.64
CA LEU A 427 -7.92 17.77 -20.91
C LEU A 427 -9.33 17.64 -21.50
N GLU A 428 -9.97 18.75 -21.86
CA GLU A 428 -11.30 18.78 -22.47
C GLU A 428 -11.31 18.09 -23.83
N GLU A 429 -10.28 18.31 -24.66
CA GLU A 429 -10.11 17.62 -25.95
C GLU A 429 -10.05 16.08 -25.85
N LYS A 430 -9.65 15.55 -24.70
CA LYS A 430 -9.45 14.11 -24.46
C LYS A 430 -10.37 13.56 -23.38
N LEU A 431 -11.34 14.35 -22.91
CA LEU A 431 -12.19 14.01 -21.78
C LEU A 431 -13.05 12.77 -22.08
N GLU A 432 -13.47 12.60 -23.33
CA GLU A 432 -14.31 11.48 -23.81
C GLU A 432 -13.68 10.10 -23.60
N GLU A 433 -12.36 10.00 -23.43
CA GLU A 433 -11.67 8.73 -23.17
C GLU A 433 -11.76 8.27 -21.70
N LEU A 434 -12.19 9.17 -20.80
CA LEU A 434 -12.41 8.82 -19.40
C LEU A 434 -13.76 8.11 -19.24
N PRO A 435 -13.95 7.29 -18.19
CA PRO A 435 -15.27 6.75 -17.89
C PRO A 435 -16.31 7.86 -17.67
N ASP A 436 -17.54 7.69 -18.15
CA ASP A 436 -18.62 8.72 -18.11
C ASP A 436 -18.78 9.39 -16.74
N TYR A 437 -18.75 8.60 -15.66
CA TYR A 437 -18.86 9.13 -14.29
C TYR A 437 -17.68 10.04 -13.90
N VAL A 438 -16.47 9.77 -14.41
CA VAL A 438 -15.26 10.59 -14.17
C VAL A 438 -15.40 11.91 -14.91
N GLN A 439 -15.85 11.87 -16.16
CA GLN A 439 -16.12 13.07 -16.97
C GLN A 439 -17.14 13.97 -16.26
N LEU A 440 -18.29 13.40 -15.87
CA LEU A 440 -19.34 14.14 -15.19
C LEU A 440 -18.87 14.72 -13.86
N VAL A 441 -18.15 13.95 -13.04
CA VAL A 441 -17.62 14.47 -11.77
C VAL A 441 -16.67 15.64 -12.00
N TRP A 442 -15.76 15.52 -12.98
CA TRP A 442 -14.82 16.60 -13.30
C TRP A 442 -15.56 17.85 -13.79
N LEU A 443 -16.56 17.70 -14.68
CA LEU A 443 -17.40 18.80 -15.16
C LEU A 443 -18.15 19.49 -14.03
N ILE A 444 -18.80 18.74 -13.13
CA ILE A 444 -19.47 19.32 -11.95
C ILE A 444 -18.46 20.14 -11.14
N MET A 445 -17.28 19.58 -10.85
CA MET A 445 -16.27 20.26 -10.04
C MET A 445 -15.71 21.52 -10.70
N MET A 446 -15.50 21.51 -12.02
CA MET A 446 -15.02 22.65 -12.80
C MET A 446 -16.06 23.75 -13.00
N ASN A 447 -17.35 23.43 -12.93
CA ASN A 447 -18.43 24.42 -13.05
C ASN A 447 -18.87 24.99 -11.69
N THR A 448 -18.72 24.23 -10.59
CA THR A 448 -19.31 24.60 -9.29
C THR A 448 -18.28 24.83 -8.17
N GLY A 449 -17.05 24.34 -8.32
CA GLY A 449 -16.05 24.40 -7.26
C GLY A 449 -16.37 23.52 -6.03
N MET A 450 -17.33 22.60 -6.14
CA MET A 450 -17.69 21.64 -5.09
C MET A 450 -16.52 20.72 -4.71
N ARG A 451 -16.51 20.24 -3.46
CA ARG A 451 -15.52 19.24 -3.02
C ARG A 451 -15.89 17.87 -3.60
N ILE A 452 -14.90 17.07 -3.97
CA ILE A 452 -15.13 15.72 -4.54
C ILE A 452 -16.04 14.85 -3.67
N GLY A 453 -15.91 14.92 -2.34
CA GLY A 453 -16.76 14.16 -1.42
C GLY A 453 -18.23 14.60 -1.42
N GLU A 454 -18.49 15.88 -1.71
CA GLU A 454 -19.85 16.44 -1.84
C GLU A 454 -20.47 16.01 -3.17
N VAL A 455 -19.70 16.09 -4.27
CA VAL A 455 -20.15 15.63 -5.61
C VAL A 455 -20.51 14.15 -5.59
N LEU A 456 -19.65 13.29 -5.04
CA LEU A 456 -19.93 11.85 -4.94
C LEU A 456 -21.10 11.51 -4.01
N SER A 457 -21.53 12.46 -3.18
CA SER A 457 -22.69 12.31 -2.27
C SER A 457 -23.99 12.88 -2.83
N LEU A 458 -24.00 13.39 -4.07
CA LEU A 458 -25.21 13.91 -4.70
C LEU A 458 -26.32 12.86 -4.76
N THR A 459 -27.55 13.29 -4.50
CA THR A 459 -28.77 12.47 -4.50
C THR A 459 -29.59 12.70 -5.76
N LYS A 460 -30.57 11.83 -6.04
CA LYS A 460 -31.45 11.94 -7.21
C LYS A 460 -32.20 13.27 -7.29
N ASP A 461 -32.49 13.90 -6.14
CA ASP A 461 -33.20 15.17 -6.02
C ASP A 461 -32.23 16.38 -5.97
N CYS A 462 -31.02 16.25 -6.55
CA CYS A 462 -30.00 17.29 -6.48
C CYS A 462 -30.26 18.48 -7.42
N LEU A 463 -31.14 18.36 -8.40
CA LEU A 463 -31.48 19.45 -9.32
C LEU A 463 -32.75 20.14 -8.83
N ILE A 464 -32.68 21.45 -8.60
CA ILE A 464 -33.82 22.31 -8.26
C ILE A 464 -33.88 23.43 -9.27
N TYR A 465 -35.07 23.74 -9.76
CA TYR A 465 -35.30 24.91 -10.59
C TYR A 465 -35.70 26.09 -9.71
N ASP A 466 -35.00 27.21 -9.84
CA ASP A 466 -35.33 28.47 -9.16
C ASP A 466 -36.18 29.34 -10.09
N GLU A 467 -37.46 29.49 -9.76
CA GLU A 467 -38.43 30.27 -10.54
C GLU A 467 -38.10 31.77 -10.58
N HIS A 468 -37.37 32.30 -9.59
CA HIS A 468 -37.04 33.72 -9.53
C HIS A 468 -35.89 34.10 -10.45
N SER A 469 -34.91 33.22 -10.59
CA SER A 469 -33.71 33.45 -11.41
C SER A 469 -33.76 32.77 -12.77
N ASP A 470 -34.78 31.94 -13.05
CA ASP A 470 -34.91 31.12 -14.25
C ASP A 470 -33.68 30.22 -14.49
N VAL A 471 -33.10 29.70 -13.40
CA VAL A 471 -31.87 28.90 -13.43
C VAL A 471 -32.05 27.59 -12.67
N THR A 472 -31.46 26.51 -13.20
CA THR A 472 -31.36 25.25 -12.48
C THR A 472 -30.18 25.29 -11.52
N CYS A 473 -30.44 25.04 -10.24
CA CYS A 473 -29.47 25.00 -9.15
C CYS A 473 -29.16 23.56 -8.74
N LEU A 474 -27.91 23.34 -8.35
CA LEU A 474 -27.45 22.10 -7.73
C LEU A 474 -27.57 22.20 -6.21
N LYS A 475 -28.45 21.39 -5.62
CA LYS A 475 -28.64 21.24 -4.17
C LYS A 475 -27.81 20.08 -3.62
N PHE A 476 -27.06 20.35 -2.56
CA PHE A 476 -26.27 19.34 -1.86
C PHE A 476 -26.07 19.66 -0.38
N ILE A 477 -25.53 18.70 0.37
CA ILE A 477 -25.20 18.86 1.79
C ILE A 477 -23.68 19.04 1.92
N PRO A 478 -23.17 20.20 2.36
CA PRO A 478 -21.75 20.43 2.53
C PRO A 478 -21.24 19.75 3.81
N GLN A 479 -20.90 18.47 3.70
CA GLN A 479 -20.56 17.60 4.85
C GLN A 479 -19.45 18.16 5.74
N LYS A 480 -18.49 18.90 5.17
CA LYS A 480 -17.34 19.47 5.90
C LYS A 480 -17.75 20.63 6.81
N THR A 481 -18.71 21.44 6.39
CA THR A 481 -19.15 22.65 7.10
C THR A 481 -20.47 22.46 7.84
N LEU A 482 -21.19 21.35 7.60
CA LEU A 482 -22.49 21.02 8.17
C LEU A 482 -22.59 21.26 9.68
N LYS A 483 -21.62 20.78 10.48
CA LYS A 483 -21.60 21.01 11.93
C LYS A 483 -21.54 22.49 12.30
N PHE A 484 -20.80 23.28 11.54
CA PHE A 484 -20.68 24.73 11.75
C PHE A 484 -21.92 25.47 11.24
N ARG A 485 -22.51 25.05 10.11
CA ARG A 485 -23.77 25.59 9.58
C ARG A 485 -24.90 25.45 10.60
N ARG A 486 -25.08 24.24 11.15
CA ARG A 486 -26.05 23.97 12.22
C ARG A 486 -25.82 24.82 13.47
N LYS A 487 -24.57 25.00 13.89
CA LYS A 487 -24.23 25.89 15.01
C LYS A 487 -24.58 27.35 14.75
N LYS A 488 -24.52 27.80 13.50
CA LYS A 488 -24.93 29.15 13.07
C LYS A 488 -26.43 29.26 12.75
N GLY A 489 -27.21 28.18 12.90
CA GLY A 489 -28.63 28.17 12.55
C GLY A 489 -28.92 28.21 11.05
N LEU A 490 -27.93 27.93 10.20
CA LEU A 490 -28.09 27.87 8.74
C LEU A 490 -28.71 26.53 8.32
N GLU A 491 -29.37 26.53 7.17
CA GLU A 491 -29.89 25.31 6.56
C GLU A 491 -28.80 24.28 6.25
N ASP A 492 -29.17 23.02 6.37
CA ASP A 492 -28.30 21.87 6.08
C ASP A 492 -27.91 21.78 4.61
N TYR A 493 -28.74 22.33 3.71
CA TYR A 493 -28.49 22.35 2.27
C TYR A 493 -27.80 23.64 1.84
N HIS A 494 -27.05 23.53 0.75
CA HIS A 494 -26.53 24.66 -0.01
C HIS A 494 -26.83 24.44 -1.50
N THR A 495 -26.99 25.54 -2.23
CA THR A 495 -27.43 25.56 -3.63
C THR A 495 -26.45 26.39 -4.46
N ILE A 496 -26.02 25.85 -5.59
CA ILE A 496 -25.14 26.55 -6.54
C ILE A 496 -25.82 26.59 -7.91
N PRO A 497 -25.93 27.75 -8.57
CA PRO A 497 -26.51 27.85 -9.90
C PRO A 497 -25.66 27.09 -10.94
N ILE A 498 -26.29 26.36 -11.85
CA ILE A 498 -25.64 25.70 -12.98
C ILE A 498 -25.91 26.52 -14.24
N ILE A 499 -24.86 27.14 -14.78
CA ILE A 499 -24.96 27.95 -16.01
C ILE A 499 -25.05 27.05 -17.27
N SER A 500 -24.40 25.90 -17.26
CA SER A 500 -24.33 24.99 -18.42
C SER A 500 -25.52 24.04 -18.50
N LEU A 501 -26.38 24.19 -19.52
CA LEU A 501 -27.50 23.27 -19.79
C LEU A 501 -27.03 21.84 -20.08
N ASN A 502 -25.90 21.68 -20.78
CA ASN A 502 -25.31 20.37 -21.07
C ASN A 502 -24.94 19.61 -19.79
N LEU A 503 -24.51 20.33 -18.74
CA LEU A 503 -24.21 19.73 -17.45
C LEU A 503 -25.48 19.24 -16.75
N VAL A 504 -26.56 20.03 -16.79
CA VAL A 504 -27.87 19.63 -16.26
C VAL A 504 -28.36 18.34 -16.91
N ASP A 505 -28.27 18.25 -18.24
CA ASP A 505 -28.69 17.06 -18.97
C ASP A 505 -27.81 15.84 -18.67
N SER A 506 -26.50 16.04 -18.48
CA SER A 506 -25.58 14.97 -18.09
C SER A 506 -25.89 14.45 -16.68
N ILE A 507 -26.26 15.33 -15.74
CA ILE A 507 -26.71 14.93 -14.40
C ILE A 507 -28.04 14.16 -14.49
N LYS A 508 -29.00 14.61 -15.30
CA LYS A 508 -30.27 13.89 -15.54
C LYS A 508 -30.04 12.50 -16.12
N LYS A 509 -29.13 12.36 -17.09
CA LYS A 509 -28.73 11.06 -17.66
C LYS A 509 -28.14 10.14 -16.59
N GLN A 510 -27.31 10.67 -15.68
CA GLN A 510 -26.76 9.89 -14.55
C GLN A 510 -27.84 9.48 -13.54
N ILE A 511 -28.82 10.35 -13.29
CA ILE A 511 -29.98 10.03 -12.46
C ILE A 511 -30.76 8.87 -13.11
N GLU A 512 -31.01 8.91 -14.41
CA GLU A 512 -31.77 7.83 -15.06
C GLU A 512 -30.97 6.52 -15.13
N SER A 513 -29.68 6.57 -15.48
CA SER A 513 -28.83 5.38 -15.63
C SER A 513 -28.70 4.57 -14.33
N THR A 514 -28.73 5.24 -13.18
CA THR A 514 -28.62 4.57 -11.87
C THR A 514 -29.97 4.30 -11.20
N LYS A 515 -31.10 4.56 -11.86
CA LYS A 515 -32.46 4.39 -11.30
C LYS A 515 -32.75 2.98 -10.80
N ASN A 516 -32.53 1.97 -11.64
CA ASN A 516 -32.77 0.58 -11.27
C ASN A 516 -31.94 0.17 -10.04
N LEU A 517 -30.64 0.49 -10.03
CA LEU A 517 -29.75 0.19 -8.91
C LEU A 517 -30.20 0.87 -7.61
N ARG A 518 -30.68 2.11 -7.69
CA ARG A 518 -31.18 2.88 -6.55
C ARG A 518 -32.47 2.30 -5.98
N GLU A 519 -33.45 2.01 -6.83
CA GLU A 519 -34.77 1.52 -6.41
C GLU A 519 -34.69 0.14 -5.76
N HIS A 520 -33.91 -0.78 -6.34
CA HIS A 520 -33.73 -2.13 -5.79
C HIS A 520 -33.06 -2.15 -4.40
N ASN A 521 -32.33 -1.09 -4.04
CA ASN A 521 -31.48 -1.07 -2.83
C ASN A 521 -31.83 0.06 -1.85
N GLY A 522 -32.84 0.88 -2.15
CA GLY A 522 -33.26 2.00 -1.31
C GLY A 522 -32.20 3.11 -1.17
N ILE A 523 -31.36 3.31 -2.19
CA ILE A 523 -30.25 4.29 -2.16
C ILE A 523 -30.64 5.52 -2.97
N ASN A 524 -30.42 6.72 -2.43
CA ASN A 524 -30.74 7.96 -3.15
C ASN A 524 -29.57 8.55 -3.93
N ASN A 525 -28.34 8.10 -3.70
CA ASN A 525 -27.14 8.64 -4.33
C ASN A 525 -27.02 8.24 -5.81
N ILE A 526 -26.56 9.18 -6.65
CA ILE A 526 -26.46 9.00 -8.11
C ILE A 526 -25.10 8.45 -8.54
N PHE A 527 -24.06 8.59 -7.73
CA PHE A 527 -22.70 8.08 -8.01
C PHE A 527 -22.46 6.72 -7.35
N ILE A 528 -23.19 5.73 -7.85
CA ILE A 528 -23.10 4.32 -7.42
C ILE A 528 -22.74 3.42 -8.59
N LYS A 529 -22.17 2.26 -8.28
CA LYS A 529 -21.86 1.20 -9.24
C LYS A 529 -22.15 -0.17 -8.66
N GLU A 530 -22.46 -1.11 -9.52
CA GLU A 530 -22.49 -2.53 -9.18
C GLU A 530 -21.06 -3.10 -9.15
N SER A 531 -20.83 -4.07 -8.27
CA SER A 531 -19.58 -4.82 -8.18
C SER A 531 -19.88 -6.26 -7.76
N ASP A 532 -18.89 -7.14 -7.87
CA ASP A 532 -19.00 -8.56 -7.47
C ASP A 532 -19.48 -8.76 -6.02
N ILE A 533 -19.27 -7.75 -5.16
CA ILE A 533 -19.59 -7.79 -3.73
C ILE A 533 -20.82 -6.89 -3.42
N GLY A 534 -21.62 -6.56 -4.44
CA GLY A 534 -22.81 -5.69 -4.32
C GLY A 534 -22.55 -4.24 -4.72
N ILE A 535 -23.45 -3.33 -4.34
CA ILE A 535 -23.40 -1.92 -4.73
C ILE A 535 -22.37 -1.14 -3.92
N ARG A 536 -21.60 -0.30 -4.63
CA ARG A 536 -20.55 0.55 -4.07
C ARG A 536 -20.66 1.98 -4.55
N PHE A 537 -20.15 2.89 -3.73
CA PHE A 537 -19.87 4.26 -4.17
C PHE A 537 -18.62 4.29 -5.05
N TYR A 538 -18.55 5.25 -5.97
CA TYR A 538 -17.30 5.59 -6.62
C TYR A 538 -16.29 6.17 -5.62
N GLU A 539 -15.01 5.91 -5.85
CA GLU A 539 -13.93 6.35 -4.97
C GLU A 539 -13.18 7.53 -5.59
N SER A 540 -12.93 8.57 -4.79
CA SER A 540 -12.18 9.75 -5.22
C SER A 540 -10.79 9.43 -5.73
N GLY A 541 -10.12 8.42 -5.17
CA GLY A 541 -8.78 7.99 -5.62
C GLY A 541 -8.77 7.50 -7.07
N ASN A 542 -9.80 6.76 -7.48
CA ASN A 542 -9.93 6.24 -8.85
C ASN A 542 -10.09 7.37 -9.87
N ILE A 543 -10.85 8.42 -9.52
CA ILE A 543 -11.07 9.58 -10.39
C ILE A 543 -9.75 10.32 -10.64
N SER A 544 -8.97 10.60 -9.59
CA SER A 544 -7.63 11.19 -9.77
C SER A 544 -6.69 10.27 -10.54
N TYR A 545 -6.78 8.96 -10.35
CA TYR A 545 -5.97 7.99 -11.08
C TYR A 545 -6.27 8.01 -12.58
N PHE A 546 -7.55 7.96 -12.98
CA PHE A 546 -7.96 8.01 -14.38
C PHE A 546 -7.50 9.31 -15.07
N ILE A 547 -7.73 10.47 -14.43
CA ILE A 547 -7.31 11.76 -14.99
C ILE A 547 -5.77 11.86 -15.11
N ASN A 548 -5.03 11.45 -14.07
CA ASN A 548 -3.56 11.46 -14.13
C ASN A 548 -2.99 10.48 -15.16
N ASN A 549 -3.67 9.35 -15.41
CA ASN A 549 -3.28 8.44 -16.48
C ASN A 549 -3.53 9.05 -17.85
N LEU A 550 -4.64 9.76 -18.05
CA LEU A 550 -4.90 10.50 -19.28
C LEU A 550 -3.82 11.57 -19.53
N ILE A 551 -3.47 12.34 -18.49
CA ILE A 551 -2.38 13.33 -18.55
C ILE A 551 -1.06 12.69 -18.95
N LYS A 552 -0.71 11.53 -18.37
CA LYS A 552 0.50 10.79 -18.72
C LYS A 552 0.45 10.26 -20.16
N LYS A 553 -0.69 9.73 -20.58
CA LYS A 553 -0.89 9.15 -21.92
C LYS A 553 -0.66 10.21 -23.02
N TYR A 554 -1.12 11.43 -22.79
CA TYR A 554 -1.04 12.53 -23.75
C TYR A 554 0.06 13.56 -23.46
N GLU A 555 0.94 13.26 -22.51
CA GLU A 555 2.02 14.14 -22.05
C GLU A 555 1.56 15.60 -21.82
N ILE A 556 0.42 15.77 -21.15
CA ILE A 556 -0.15 17.11 -20.90
C ILE A 556 0.76 17.85 -19.91
N LYS A 557 1.46 18.86 -20.42
CA LYS A 557 2.43 19.69 -19.70
C LYS A 557 1.89 21.10 -19.44
N ASP A 558 2.38 21.72 -18.38
CA ASP A 558 2.14 23.12 -18.07
C ASP A 558 3.03 24.07 -18.91
N GLY A 559 2.84 25.39 -18.75
CA GLY A 559 3.66 26.42 -19.40
C GLY A 559 5.18 26.37 -19.10
N ARG A 560 5.64 25.54 -18.16
CA ARG A 560 7.08 25.32 -17.87
C ARG A 560 7.61 24.04 -18.53
N GLY A 561 6.75 23.29 -19.22
CA GLY A 561 7.09 22.02 -19.84
C GLY A 561 7.13 20.83 -18.87
N GLU A 562 6.66 21.01 -17.63
CA GLU A 562 6.57 19.92 -16.65
C GLU A 562 5.24 19.17 -16.80
N LEU A 563 5.27 17.84 -16.63
CA LEU A 563 4.06 17.02 -16.72
C LEU A 563 3.07 17.41 -15.60
N TRP A 564 1.83 17.72 -15.97
CA TRP A 564 0.84 18.15 -14.99
C TRP A 564 0.45 17.00 -14.05
N HIS A 565 0.26 17.31 -12.77
CA HIS A 565 -0.27 16.36 -11.80
C HIS A 565 -1.61 16.85 -11.24
N TYR A 566 -2.67 16.13 -11.59
CA TYR A 566 -4.04 16.46 -11.20
C TYR A 566 -4.35 16.06 -9.75
N THR A 567 -4.95 16.99 -9.01
CA THR A 567 -5.61 16.74 -7.73
C THR A 567 -6.96 17.44 -7.66
N HIS A 568 -7.95 16.83 -7.02
CA HIS A 568 -9.33 17.33 -6.93
C HIS A 568 -9.46 18.78 -6.43
N HIS A 569 -8.57 19.22 -5.54
CA HIS A 569 -8.65 20.57 -4.98
C HIS A 569 -8.30 21.67 -6.01
N GLN A 570 -7.60 21.32 -7.09
CA GLN A 570 -7.24 22.28 -8.13
C GLN A 570 -8.46 22.81 -8.88
N CYS A 571 -9.48 21.99 -9.17
CA CYS A 571 -10.72 22.44 -9.84
C CYS A 571 -11.38 23.59 -9.06
N ARG A 572 -11.53 23.42 -7.75
CA ARG A 572 -12.10 24.44 -6.87
C ARG A 572 -11.27 25.73 -6.86
N LYS A 573 -9.94 25.62 -6.91
CA LYS A 573 -9.08 26.79 -7.02
C LYS A 573 -9.23 27.48 -8.37
N THR A 574 -9.29 26.72 -9.47
CA THR A 574 -9.56 27.28 -10.81
C THR A 574 -10.88 28.03 -10.84
N VAL A 575 -11.96 27.47 -10.30
CA VAL A 575 -13.27 28.16 -10.21
C VAL A 575 -13.14 29.46 -9.42
N ALA A 576 -12.45 29.45 -8.27
CA ALA A 576 -12.21 30.66 -7.50
C ALA A 576 -11.45 31.73 -8.32
N VAL A 577 -10.41 31.33 -9.06
CA VAL A 577 -9.61 32.22 -9.91
C VAL A 577 -10.47 32.81 -11.02
N ASN A 578 -11.29 31.99 -11.70
CA ASN A 578 -12.17 32.44 -12.78
C ASN A 578 -13.19 33.45 -12.27
N LEU A 579 -13.89 33.16 -11.17
CA LEU A 579 -14.85 34.08 -10.56
C LEU A 579 -14.22 35.43 -10.19
N PHE A 580 -13.02 35.42 -9.58
CA PHE A 580 -12.31 36.67 -9.29
C PHE A 580 -11.87 37.42 -10.55
N THR A 581 -11.51 36.69 -11.61
CA THR A 581 -11.11 37.29 -12.88
C THR A 581 -12.30 37.95 -13.59
N GLU A 582 -13.49 37.37 -13.45
CA GLU A 582 -14.77 37.89 -13.93
C GLU A 582 -15.35 39.01 -13.07
N GLY A 583 -14.71 39.34 -11.94
CA GLY A 583 -15.05 40.49 -11.10
C GLY A 583 -15.91 40.19 -9.88
N ALA A 584 -16.13 38.90 -9.53
CA ALA A 584 -16.87 38.53 -8.34
C ALA A 584 -16.18 39.00 -7.05
N SER A 585 -16.98 39.42 -6.08
CA SER A 585 -16.53 39.85 -4.75
C SER A 585 -16.07 38.68 -3.87
N LEU A 586 -15.34 39.00 -2.80
CA LEU A 586 -14.90 38.01 -1.81
C LEU A 586 -16.06 37.26 -1.14
N ASP A 587 -17.21 37.93 -0.96
CA ASP A 587 -18.38 37.35 -0.32
C ASP A 587 -19.12 36.43 -1.29
N GLU A 588 -19.29 36.81 -2.55
CA GLU A 588 -19.91 35.96 -3.59
C GLU A 588 -19.09 34.68 -3.84
N VAL A 589 -17.77 34.79 -3.98
CA VAL A 589 -16.90 33.62 -4.10
C VAL A 589 -16.92 32.79 -2.82
N GLY A 590 -17.02 33.45 -1.66
CA GLY A 590 -17.17 32.79 -0.37
C GLY A 590 -18.44 31.96 -0.28
N ASP A 591 -19.56 32.48 -0.77
CA ASP A 591 -20.85 31.81 -0.78
C ASP A 591 -20.88 30.63 -1.75
N ILE A 592 -20.50 30.83 -3.03
CA ILE A 592 -20.43 29.76 -4.05
C ILE A 592 -19.56 28.59 -3.57
N LEU A 593 -18.44 28.90 -2.92
CA LEU A 593 -17.53 27.87 -2.42
C LEU A 593 -17.97 27.30 -1.07
N ASP A 594 -18.97 27.82 -0.37
CA ASP A 594 -19.30 27.45 1.01
C ASP A 594 -18.09 27.62 1.95
N HIS A 595 -17.53 28.84 1.95
CA HIS A 595 -16.55 29.31 2.92
C HIS A 595 -17.24 30.11 4.02
N LEU A 596 -17.45 29.48 5.19
CA LEU A 596 -18.09 30.13 6.35
C LEU A 596 -17.27 31.25 7.01
N HIS A 597 -16.03 31.46 6.57
CA HIS A 597 -15.12 32.51 7.02
C HIS A 597 -14.39 33.12 5.82
N THR A 598 -14.47 34.45 5.70
CA THR A 598 -13.85 35.26 4.63
C THR A 598 -12.33 35.10 4.55
N SER A 599 -11.66 34.77 5.67
CA SER A 599 -10.22 34.50 5.71
C SER A 599 -9.79 33.33 4.83
N THR A 600 -10.68 32.35 4.57
CA THR A 600 -10.38 31.23 3.68
C THR A 600 -10.42 31.66 2.22
N THR A 601 -11.41 32.49 1.84
CA THR A 601 -11.55 33.06 0.50
C THR A 601 -10.46 34.09 0.19
N SER A 602 -10.10 34.93 1.16
CA SER A 602 -9.06 35.95 1.03
C SER A 602 -7.67 35.35 0.73
N LYS A 603 -7.36 34.15 1.24
CA LYS A 603 -6.14 33.41 0.87
C LYS A 603 -6.09 33.09 -0.63
N HIS A 604 -7.22 32.65 -1.20
CA HIS A 604 -7.31 32.39 -2.64
C HIS A 604 -7.16 33.66 -3.47
N TYR A 605 -7.79 34.75 -3.02
CA TYR A 605 -7.72 36.05 -3.68
C TYR A 605 -6.29 36.62 -3.71
N HIS A 606 -5.56 36.54 -2.59
CA HIS A 606 -4.19 37.03 -2.50
C HIS A 606 -3.23 36.25 -3.42
N ASP A 607 -3.34 34.92 -3.47
CA ASP A 607 -2.54 34.08 -4.38
C ASP A 607 -2.78 34.48 -5.86
N VAL A 608 -4.02 34.80 -6.23
CA VAL A 608 -4.41 35.23 -7.59
C VAL A 608 -3.91 36.65 -7.89
N GLN A 609 -4.10 37.59 -6.96
CA GLN A 609 -3.62 38.96 -7.12
C GLN A 609 -2.10 39.03 -7.29
N LEU A 610 -1.34 38.31 -6.46
CA LEU A 610 0.12 38.28 -6.59
C LEU A 610 0.58 37.79 -7.96
N LYS A 611 -0.10 36.78 -8.52
CA LYS A 611 0.21 36.26 -9.85
C LYS A 611 -0.17 37.25 -10.95
N LYS A 612 -1.36 37.84 -10.88
CA LYS A 612 -1.83 38.85 -11.84
C LYS A 612 -0.98 40.11 -11.82
N ILE A 613 -0.54 40.55 -10.63
CA ILE A 613 0.43 41.65 -10.49
C ILE A 613 1.75 41.28 -11.15
N ALA A 614 2.28 40.07 -10.92
CA ALA A 614 3.52 39.63 -11.57
C ALA A 614 3.39 39.54 -13.11
N GLU A 615 2.24 39.11 -13.62
CA GLU A 615 1.95 39.05 -15.07
C GLU A 615 1.80 40.44 -15.70
N LEU A 616 1.03 41.33 -15.07
CA LEU A 616 0.87 42.71 -15.50
C LEU A 616 2.19 43.50 -15.42
N ASP A 617 2.99 43.27 -14.38
CA ASP A 617 4.33 43.86 -14.26
C ASP A 617 5.21 43.38 -15.42
N MET A 618 5.23 42.06 -15.72
CA MET A 618 5.97 41.53 -16.88
C MET A 618 5.50 42.15 -18.20
N GLU A 619 4.20 42.21 -18.45
CA GLU A 619 3.63 42.77 -19.67
C GLU A 619 3.92 44.27 -19.81
N TYR A 620 3.80 45.03 -18.72
CA TYR A 620 4.16 46.45 -18.68
C TYR A 620 5.65 46.66 -18.97
N PHE A 621 6.54 45.85 -18.38
CA PHE A 621 7.97 45.92 -18.68
C PHE A 621 8.24 45.55 -20.14
N GLU A 622 7.62 44.51 -20.69
CA GLU A 622 7.74 44.14 -22.10
C GLU A 622 7.31 45.29 -23.03
N LEU A 623 6.15 45.92 -22.76
CA LEU A 623 5.63 47.04 -23.53
C LEU A 623 6.57 48.26 -23.45
N MET A 624 7.04 48.62 -22.26
CA MET A 624 8.00 49.70 -22.04
C MET A 624 9.31 49.49 -22.80
N PHE A 625 9.89 48.29 -22.74
CA PHE A 625 11.14 47.99 -23.44
C PHE A 625 10.97 47.97 -24.97
N ASN A 626 9.85 47.48 -25.46
CA ASN A 626 9.55 47.47 -26.90
C ASN A 626 9.33 48.89 -27.44
N ASN A 627 8.75 49.78 -26.63
CA ASN A 627 8.49 51.18 -26.98
C ASN A 627 9.63 52.15 -26.63
N LEU A 628 10.82 51.67 -26.25
CA LEU A 628 11.99 52.55 -26.08
C LEU A 628 12.35 53.24 -27.41
N ASP A 629 12.66 54.53 -27.33
CA ASP A 629 13.10 55.34 -28.47
C ASP A 629 14.33 54.71 -29.16
N GLN A 630 14.38 54.87 -30.48
CA GLN A 630 15.40 54.24 -31.32
C GLN A 630 16.83 54.66 -30.91
N ASP A 631 16.99 55.94 -30.57
CA ASP A 631 18.26 56.54 -30.13
C ASP A 631 18.80 55.89 -28.83
N ILE A 632 17.90 55.45 -27.94
CA ILE A 632 18.25 54.74 -26.70
C ILE A 632 18.63 53.30 -27.02
N LYS A 633 17.93 52.64 -27.95
CA LYS A 633 18.24 51.27 -28.38
C LYS A 633 19.60 51.20 -29.09
N GLU A 634 19.96 52.22 -29.85
CA GLU A 634 21.23 52.31 -30.58
C GLU A 634 22.44 52.62 -29.68
N ALA A 635 22.21 53.21 -28.50
CA ALA A 635 23.24 53.47 -27.50
C ALA A 635 23.76 52.21 -26.78
N TYR A 636 23.07 51.06 -26.92
CA TYR A 636 23.44 49.80 -26.29
C TYR A 636 23.48 48.66 -27.31
N SER A 637 24.43 47.72 -27.16
CA SER A 637 24.37 46.49 -27.93
C SER A 637 23.15 45.64 -27.55
N ASN A 638 22.70 44.77 -28.47
CA ASN A 638 21.59 43.84 -28.19
C ASN A 638 21.81 42.95 -26.95
N ALA A 639 23.07 42.65 -26.61
CA ALA A 639 23.41 41.89 -25.41
C ALA A 639 23.26 42.74 -24.14
N GLU A 640 23.70 44.00 -24.17
CA GLU A 640 23.59 44.96 -23.07
C GLU A 640 22.12 45.34 -22.80
N LEU A 641 21.32 45.57 -23.86
CA LEU A 641 19.90 45.87 -23.72
C LEU A 641 19.14 44.70 -23.06
N LYS A 642 19.46 43.45 -23.44
CA LYS A 642 18.92 42.25 -22.80
C LYS A 642 19.37 42.10 -21.34
N SER A 643 20.61 42.48 -21.01
CA SER A 643 21.11 42.49 -19.64
C SER A 643 20.39 43.54 -18.80
N LEU A 644 20.25 44.76 -19.32
CA LEU A 644 19.56 45.87 -18.66
C LEU A 644 18.08 45.55 -18.40
N LYS A 645 17.42 44.93 -19.39
CA LYS A 645 16.05 44.41 -19.23
C LYS A 645 15.95 43.39 -18.10
N ARG A 646 16.88 42.45 -18.06
CA ARG A 646 16.96 41.44 -16.99
C ARG A 646 17.22 42.06 -15.62
N GLU A 647 18.11 43.04 -15.53
CA GLU A 647 18.43 43.74 -14.27
C GLU A 647 17.26 44.54 -13.72
N ILE A 648 16.52 45.23 -14.61
CA ILE A 648 15.32 45.99 -14.25
C ILE A 648 14.21 45.04 -13.78
N MET A 649 13.98 43.92 -14.49
CA MET A 649 12.98 42.91 -14.10
C MET A 649 13.33 42.18 -12.80
N LEU A 650 14.61 41.87 -12.56
CA LEU A 650 15.06 41.19 -11.34
C LEU A 650 15.20 42.14 -10.15
N GLY A 651 15.13 43.45 -10.35
CA GLY A 651 15.31 44.44 -9.28
C GLY A 651 16.72 44.43 -8.68
N SER A 652 17.70 43.91 -9.41
CA SER A 652 19.05 43.69 -8.91
C SER A 652 20.09 44.09 -9.94
N ARG A 653 21.08 44.88 -9.53
CA ARG A 653 22.16 45.38 -10.39
C ARG A 653 23.52 45.22 -9.74
N GLU A 654 24.58 45.08 -10.52
CA GLU A 654 25.94 45.05 -9.98
C GLU A 654 26.29 46.40 -9.32
N THR A 655 27.05 46.38 -8.22
CA THR A 655 27.49 47.63 -7.58
C THR A 655 28.51 48.34 -8.48
N PRO A 656 28.58 49.69 -8.45
CA PRO A 656 29.54 50.44 -9.26
C PRO A 656 31.01 50.02 -9.02
N GLN A 657 31.32 49.54 -7.82
CA GLN A 657 32.64 49.06 -7.44
C GLN A 657 32.84 47.56 -7.68
N GLY A 658 31.86 46.85 -8.26
CA GLY A 658 31.95 45.43 -8.64
C GLY A 658 32.04 44.42 -7.48
N HIS A 659 31.89 44.86 -6.22
CA HIS A 659 32.05 44.01 -5.04
C HIS A 659 30.78 43.25 -4.63
N GLY A 660 29.67 43.41 -5.34
CA GLY A 660 28.43 42.69 -5.06
C GLY A 660 27.27 43.13 -5.95
N ILE A 661 26.07 42.67 -5.61
CA ILE A 661 24.82 42.99 -6.28
C ILE A 661 23.95 43.80 -5.32
N CYS A 662 23.43 44.93 -5.79
CA CYS A 662 22.45 45.72 -5.07
C CYS A 662 21.05 45.15 -5.29
N ALA A 663 20.34 44.78 -4.23
CA ALA A 663 18.96 44.29 -4.26
C ALA A 663 17.91 45.42 -4.20
N LYS A 664 18.31 46.67 -4.41
CA LYS A 664 17.38 47.82 -4.41
C LYS A 664 16.73 47.93 -5.80
N HIS A 665 15.44 47.64 -5.88
CA HIS A 665 14.66 47.81 -7.11
C HIS A 665 14.64 49.27 -7.59
N VAL A 666 14.64 49.47 -8.90
CA VAL A 666 14.69 50.80 -9.55
C VAL A 666 13.55 51.73 -9.14
N SER A 667 12.37 51.18 -8.86
CA SER A 667 11.17 51.90 -8.40
C SER A 667 11.34 52.61 -7.05
N PHE A 668 12.32 52.22 -6.23
CA PHE A 668 12.64 52.88 -4.96
C PHE A 668 13.51 54.16 -5.14
N GLY A 669 13.67 54.63 -6.38
CA GLY A 669 14.41 55.84 -6.73
C GLY A 669 15.93 55.71 -6.59
N PRO A 670 16.69 56.78 -6.89
CA PRO A 670 18.15 56.76 -6.84
C PRO A 670 18.67 56.45 -5.42
N CYS A 671 19.88 55.87 -5.35
CA CYS A 671 20.50 55.59 -4.05
C CYS A 671 20.96 56.90 -3.42
N LYS A 672 20.63 57.12 -2.14
CA LYS A 672 21.09 58.29 -1.37
C LYS A 672 22.46 58.09 -0.72
N LYS A 673 23.00 56.85 -0.74
CA LYS A 673 24.33 56.53 -0.20
C LYS A 673 25.40 56.69 -1.28
N SER A 674 26.53 57.28 -0.94
CA SER A 674 27.71 57.43 -1.81
C SER A 674 28.54 56.15 -1.94
N LYS A 675 28.57 55.31 -0.90
CA LYS A 675 29.29 54.03 -0.88
C LYS A 675 28.30 52.86 -0.64
N CYS A 676 28.49 51.73 -1.34
CA CYS A 676 27.65 50.53 -1.18
C CYS A 676 28.08 49.66 0.00
N THR A 677 29.32 49.83 0.46
CA THR A 677 29.90 49.17 1.64
C THR A 677 29.05 49.43 2.89
N GLY A 678 28.72 48.39 3.67
CA GLY A 678 27.84 48.52 4.84
C GLY A 678 26.35 48.67 4.53
N CYS A 679 25.94 48.58 3.25
CA CYS A 679 24.53 48.63 2.89
C CYS A 679 23.84 47.28 3.15
N LYS A 680 22.70 47.31 3.86
CA LYS A 680 21.86 46.12 4.10
C LYS A 680 21.32 45.47 2.82
N MET A 681 21.29 46.22 1.72
CA MET A 681 20.79 45.77 0.41
C MET A 681 21.93 45.25 -0.50
N LEU A 682 23.16 45.20 0.00
CA LEU A 682 24.31 44.64 -0.72
C LEU A 682 24.36 43.12 -0.52
N ILE A 683 24.22 42.38 -1.61
CA ILE A 683 24.43 40.93 -1.65
C ILE A 683 25.82 40.69 -2.21
N THR A 684 26.70 40.08 -1.41
CA THR A 684 28.05 39.71 -1.83
C THR A 684 28.34 38.25 -1.48
N GLY A 685 29.34 37.66 -2.12
CA GLY A 685 29.68 36.25 -1.95
C GLY A 685 31.11 35.93 -2.37
N PRO A 686 31.57 34.69 -2.16
CA PRO A 686 32.93 34.23 -2.45
C PRO A 686 33.49 34.63 -3.82
N GLN A 687 32.64 34.63 -4.84
CA GLN A 687 32.98 35.00 -6.22
C GLN A 687 33.42 36.47 -6.37
N LYS A 688 33.07 37.36 -5.43
CA LYS A 688 33.48 38.77 -5.42
C LYS A 688 34.65 39.05 -4.47
N LEU A 689 35.20 38.03 -3.82
CA LEU A 689 36.34 38.16 -2.90
C LEU A 689 37.59 38.81 -3.54
N PRO A 690 37.98 38.52 -4.81
CA PRO A 690 39.11 39.20 -5.45
C PRO A 690 38.90 40.72 -5.52
N MET A 691 37.67 41.17 -5.75
CA MET A 691 37.34 42.59 -5.81
C MET A 691 37.43 43.24 -4.42
N TRP A 692 36.94 42.57 -3.36
CA TRP A 692 37.11 43.07 -1.99
C TRP A 692 38.57 43.21 -1.58
N LYS A 693 39.43 42.24 -1.97
CA LYS A 693 40.88 42.32 -1.72
C LYS A 693 41.52 43.51 -2.44
N LYS A 694 41.17 43.71 -3.72
CA LYS A 694 41.62 44.88 -4.48
C LYS A 694 41.20 46.20 -3.82
N LEU A 695 39.94 46.33 -3.41
CA LEU A 695 39.43 47.53 -2.73
C LEU A 695 40.13 47.79 -1.39
N LYS A 696 40.45 46.73 -0.62
CA LYS A 696 41.25 46.84 0.61
C LYS A 696 42.65 47.37 0.32
N ASP A 697 43.33 46.84 -0.69
CA ASP A 697 44.71 47.22 -1.01
C ASP A 697 44.81 48.65 -1.58
N GLU A 698 43.80 49.08 -2.34
CA GLU A 698 43.66 50.47 -2.77
C GLU A 698 43.40 51.41 -1.58
N GLN A 699 42.49 51.04 -0.68
CA GLN A 699 42.16 51.82 0.51
C GLN A 699 43.34 51.95 1.48
N GLN A 700 44.13 50.88 1.65
CA GLN A 700 45.33 50.87 2.49
C GLN A 700 46.38 51.86 1.95
N ARG A 701 46.64 51.85 0.64
CA ARG A 701 47.57 52.79 0.00
C ARG A 701 47.11 54.24 0.12
N TYR A 702 45.81 54.49 0.00
CA TYR A 702 45.25 55.83 0.14
C TYR A 702 45.41 56.37 1.57
N LEU A 703 45.19 55.53 2.59
CA LEU A 703 45.43 55.91 3.99
C LEU A 703 46.90 56.22 4.25
N GLU A 704 47.82 55.42 3.72
CA GLU A 704 49.28 55.66 3.84
C GLU A 704 49.71 56.97 3.18
N GLU A 705 49.08 57.35 2.07
CA GLU A 705 49.32 58.62 1.39
C GLU A 705 48.79 59.81 2.21
N ILE A 706 47.59 59.70 2.78
CA ILE A 706 47.02 60.69 3.69
C ILE A 706 47.92 60.89 4.91
N MET A 707 48.38 59.79 5.52
CA MET A 707 49.31 59.82 6.66
C MET A 707 50.59 60.57 6.32
N ARG A 708 51.16 60.30 5.15
CA ARG A 708 52.40 60.96 4.70
C ARG A 708 52.22 62.46 4.50
N ARG A 709 51.11 62.88 3.89
CA ARG A 709 50.79 64.31 3.72
C ARG A 709 50.64 65.03 5.06
N PHE A 710 49.93 64.43 6.03
CA PHE A 710 49.80 65.01 7.36
C PHE A 710 51.13 65.12 8.10
N GLN A 711 52.03 64.14 7.92
CA GLN A 711 53.39 64.18 8.47
C GLN A 711 54.26 65.26 7.81
N GLU A 712 54.14 65.45 6.50
CA GLU A 712 54.85 66.50 5.75
C GLU A 712 54.37 67.91 6.13
N GLU A 713 53.10 68.08 6.49
CA GLU A 713 52.51 69.33 6.98
C GLU A 713 52.75 69.60 8.47
N GLY A 714 53.46 68.70 9.18
CA GLY A 714 53.85 68.88 10.59
C GLY A 714 52.69 68.73 11.59
N MET A 715 51.61 68.03 11.21
CA MET A 715 50.49 67.75 12.11
C MET A 715 50.75 66.47 12.91
N GLU A 716 50.83 66.55 14.24
CA GLU A 716 51.11 65.38 15.09
C GLU A 716 49.84 64.57 15.44
N ASP A 717 48.67 65.22 15.53
CA ASP A 717 47.39 64.60 15.95
C ASP A 717 46.51 64.13 14.78
N TRP A 718 47.11 63.73 13.66
CA TRP A 718 46.41 63.36 12.43
C TRP A 718 45.42 62.18 12.58
N HIS A 719 45.61 61.32 13.58
CA HIS A 719 44.72 60.21 13.92
C HIS A 719 43.35 60.66 14.45
N GLU A 720 43.24 61.89 14.97
CA GLU A 720 42.00 62.43 15.52
C GLU A 720 41.12 63.11 14.45
N TYR A 721 41.64 63.29 13.24
CA TYR A 721 40.89 63.90 12.16
C TYR A 721 39.78 62.97 11.67
N ARG A 722 38.56 63.52 11.59
CA ARG A 722 37.36 62.77 11.17
C ARG A 722 37.52 62.12 9.80
N GLU A 723 38.24 62.75 8.89
CA GLU A 723 38.49 62.24 7.55
C GLU A 723 39.38 60.99 7.58
N TYR A 724 40.47 61.02 8.37
CA TYR A 724 41.33 59.88 8.57
C TYR A 724 40.59 58.72 9.27
N GLN A 725 39.84 59.02 10.34
CA GLN A 725 39.05 58.02 11.06
C GLN A 725 37.96 57.37 10.18
N ALA A 726 37.30 58.13 9.31
CA ALA A 726 36.29 57.61 8.40
C ALA A 726 36.88 56.65 7.35
N GLU A 727 38.06 56.98 6.81
CA GLU A 727 38.74 56.12 5.82
C GLU A 727 39.39 54.89 6.49
N LEU A 728 39.85 55.01 7.73
CA LEU A 728 40.33 53.88 8.55
C LEU A 728 39.18 52.89 8.85
N HIS A 729 38.02 53.40 9.28
CA HIS A 729 36.84 52.58 9.51
C HIS A 729 36.37 51.85 8.24
N LEU A 730 36.51 52.47 7.06
CA LEU A 730 36.20 51.82 5.79
C LEU A 730 37.15 50.66 5.48
N LEU A 731 38.46 50.84 5.74
CA LEU A 731 39.47 49.80 5.59
C LEU A 731 39.22 48.62 6.54
N GLU A 732 38.86 48.89 7.80
CA GLU A 732 38.49 47.86 8.78
C GLU A 732 37.28 47.06 8.30
N TYR A 733 36.25 47.75 7.80
CA TYR A 733 35.06 47.08 7.25
C TYR A 733 35.40 46.16 6.07
N TYR A 734 36.33 46.54 5.19
CA TYR A 734 36.81 45.68 4.12
C TYR A 734 37.51 44.43 4.65
N LYS A 735 38.38 44.59 5.66
CA LYS A 735 39.06 43.46 6.32
C LYS A 735 38.07 42.50 6.95
N GLU A 736 37.10 43.01 7.71
CA GLU A 736 36.05 42.20 8.34
C GLU A 736 35.21 41.43 7.31
N THR A 737 34.78 42.10 6.24
CA THR A 737 33.98 41.48 5.18
C THR A 737 34.75 40.35 4.48
N ILE A 738 36.05 40.55 4.21
CA ILE A 738 36.93 39.52 3.65
C ILE A 738 37.02 38.32 4.60
N THR A 739 37.26 38.55 5.89
CA THR A 739 37.33 37.48 6.89
C THR A 739 36.03 36.69 6.99
N GLN A 740 34.87 37.36 6.96
CA GLN A 740 33.56 36.70 6.97
C GLN A 740 33.35 35.85 5.71
N LEU A 741 33.74 36.35 4.53
CA LEU A 741 33.63 35.61 3.28
C LEU A 741 34.57 34.40 3.24
N GLU A 742 35.81 34.54 3.70
CA GLU A 742 36.79 33.45 3.79
C GLU A 742 36.33 32.37 4.79
N LYS A 743 35.78 32.77 5.95
CA LYS A 743 35.17 31.86 6.91
C LYS A 743 34.00 31.09 6.28
N PHE A 744 33.10 31.78 5.59
CA PHE A 744 31.96 31.17 4.90
C PHE A 744 32.39 30.19 3.80
N MET A 745 33.50 30.46 3.08
CA MET A 745 34.08 29.53 2.12
C MET A 745 34.61 28.26 2.79
N ASN A 746 35.34 28.41 3.90
CA ASN A 746 35.93 27.29 4.63
C ASN A 746 34.86 26.36 5.21
N GLU A 747 33.80 26.91 5.82
CA GLU A 747 32.66 26.14 6.34
C GLU A 747 31.94 25.32 5.25
N ARG A 748 31.86 25.85 4.02
CA ARG A 748 31.25 25.13 2.88
C ARG A 748 32.19 24.13 2.21
N LEU A 749 33.49 24.38 2.22
CA LEU A 749 34.50 23.41 1.76
C LEU A 749 34.52 22.18 2.68
N GLU A 750 34.35 22.36 3.99
CA GLU A 750 34.19 21.24 4.95
C GLU A 750 32.90 20.44 4.69
N LEU A 751 31.78 21.12 4.40
CA LEU A 751 30.50 20.48 4.04
C LEU A 751 30.54 19.72 2.70
N ASN A 752 31.29 20.21 1.71
CA ASN A 752 31.47 19.55 0.42
C ASN A 752 32.54 18.46 0.45
N GLY A 753 33.58 18.59 1.29
CA GLY A 753 34.56 17.54 1.58
C GLY A 753 33.91 16.32 2.23
N ALA A 754 32.89 16.53 3.08
CA ALA A 754 32.07 15.45 3.63
C ALA A 754 31.20 14.71 2.59
N LYS A 755 30.96 15.29 1.40
CA LYS A 755 30.26 14.62 0.28
C LYS A 755 31.20 13.94 -0.73
N TYR A 756 32.49 14.25 -0.73
CA TYR A 756 33.45 13.60 -1.64
C TYR A 756 34.03 12.29 -1.08
N ASN A 757 33.98 12.10 0.24
CA ASN A 757 34.38 10.84 0.90
C ASN A 757 33.27 9.77 0.96
N SER A 758 32.13 9.99 0.30
CA SER A 758 31.04 8.99 0.17
C SER A 758 30.82 8.48 -1.26
N ILE A 759 31.75 8.77 -2.18
CA ILE A 759 31.86 8.07 -3.47
C ILE A 759 33.33 7.71 -3.68
N LYS A 760 33.78 6.68 -2.96
CA LYS A 760 34.82 5.76 -3.38
C LYS A 760 34.51 4.39 -2.80
#